data_AF-A0A7S1ZKQ8-F1
#
_entry.id   AF-A0A7S1ZKQ8-F1
#
_cell.length_a   1.000
_cell.length_b   1.000
_cell.length_c   1.000
_cell.angle_alpha   90.00
_cell.angle_beta   90.00
_cell.angle_gamma   90.00
#
_symmetry.space_group_name_H-M   'P 1'
#
loop_
_entity.id
_entity.type
_entity.pdbx_description
1 polymer ?
#
loop_
_entity_poly.entity_id
_entity_poly.type
_entity_poly.pdbx_seq_one_letter_code
_entity_poly.pdbx_strand_id
1 'polypeptide(L)'
;MAYVRFIRSSNVKCMSYSTCNASPSSSLSPQCIPRNHFQRSFATTDRRQLVQLHHCHHHCIRKKHFSQSHILLDIKSVIRQKQHFSTATIDREKDNNGSNHSIRSSSPPVSLGITILEELSFRIAEQKQPLHPTRFEPPLPMNVKSSSCANTTKSLAHQFCSHYLSLPPIMQISKQHDITRTEREEILDHLITKCNIESTTVSALLSQHYTPNLHSSGEDEEEELQNVQFYSKLREACIPLYEHIFTLLVSQTDQDTITSSSSIGMKCIIALRTDLKVWNMKLNQAQSLYHSSNKEMRENETDVELKVMQEEIRIKKQKIQQMALDLKNLLSVWFSAGMLELRRITYESTPASIIEQIALKEAVHPLRSLDDLRTRLGPNRRCYAFFHPSFLLEEPLVFVHVALMENCIPCSMEDIDKFTTKNEGEGEEERNKKVAVFYSITSTQPGLSGVDLGNFLLKRVVDVLKKDFVNMETFVTLSPLPRFRKWVEGKVKQQMKKGNEGRAKDDNTKTVSSSKFVDDTLFTKKEKLELQKVLKCSDLEDVPFAFLQAMENPKWYNDNSSDEEQDGNDSTNTKSLSLTLKPILLKLAARYLLKEKHRGKPLDGVAKFHVRNGAEMYRLNYMADVSRKGMHNSWGIMVNYRYCLAPDGVLEENQLQYERTGRIEVREGVSKWLNNNDGDDVK
;
A
#
# COMPACT_ATOMS: atom_id res chain seq x y z
N MET A 1 -18.45 11.61 29.61
CA MET A 1 -19.51 12.60 29.30
C MET A 1 -19.01 14.06 29.38
N ALA A 2 -18.05 14.42 30.24
CA ALA A 2 -17.42 15.76 30.25
C ALA A 2 -16.77 16.15 28.90
N TYR A 3 -16.14 15.20 28.21
CA TYR A 3 -15.51 15.39 26.90
C TYR A 3 -16.46 15.81 25.76
N VAL A 4 -17.76 15.50 25.87
CA VAL A 4 -18.77 15.89 24.87
C VAL A 4 -19.22 17.34 25.08
N ARG A 5 -19.00 17.93 26.26
CA ARG A 5 -19.29 19.35 26.53
C ARG A 5 -18.18 20.28 26.00
N PHE A 6 -16.92 19.86 26.05
CA PHE A 6 -15.77 20.63 25.54
C PHE A 6 -15.86 20.93 24.03
N ILE A 7 -16.34 19.98 23.21
CA ILE A 7 -16.43 20.16 21.76
C ILE A 7 -17.50 21.20 21.35
N ARG A 8 -18.47 21.52 22.22
CA ARG A 8 -19.52 22.50 21.91
C ARG A 8 -19.11 23.96 22.19
N SER A 9 -18.06 24.22 22.97
CA SER A 9 -17.65 25.57 23.35
C SER A 9 -16.52 26.15 22.50
N SER A 10 -15.71 25.33 21.83
CA SER A 10 -14.54 25.78 21.06
C SER A 10 -14.88 26.16 19.60
N ASN A 11 -15.74 27.17 19.41
CA ASN A 11 -15.85 27.87 18.12
C ASN A 11 -14.70 28.89 18.00
N VAL A 12 -13.53 28.46 17.52
CA VAL A 12 -12.40 29.35 17.24
C VAL A 12 -12.46 29.81 15.78
N LYS A 13 -12.57 31.14 15.62
CA LYS A 13 -12.60 31.89 14.35
C LYS A 13 -11.43 31.53 13.43
N CYS A 14 -11.72 31.19 12.18
CA CYS A 14 -10.72 31.14 11.10
C CYS A 14 -10.18 32.55 10.83
N MET A 15 -8.88 32.78 11.04
CA MET A 15 -8.17 33.90 10.43
C MET A 15 -7.79 33.53 8.99
N SER A 16 -8.36 34.26 8.04
CA SER A 16 -7.96 34.25 6.64
C SER A 16 -6.74 35.15 6.44
N TYR A 17 -5.61 34.58 6.00
CA TYR A 17 -4.52 35.36 5.42
C TYR A 17 -4.67 35.37 3.91
N SER A 18 -5.11 36.51 3.37
CA SER A 18 -5.02 36.87 1.96
C SER A 18 -3.83 37.80 1.78
N THR A 19 -2.82 37.41 1.00
CA THR A 19 -1.78 38.32 0.51
C THR A 19 -1.88 38.41 -1.01
N CYS A 20 -2.55 39.46 -1.49
CA CYS A 20 -2.43 39.93 -2.86
C CYS A 20 -1.28 40.94 -2.93
N ASN A 21 -0.32 40.70 -3.81
CA ASN A 21 0.68 41.67 -4.22
C ASN A 21 0.03 42.70 -5.15
N ALA A 22 0.18 43.99 -4.85
CA ALA A 22 -0.10 45.08 -5.78
C ALA A 22 1.01 46.16 -5.66
N SER A 23 1.59 46.50 -6.81
CA SER A 23 2.64 47.50 -7.03
C SER A 23 2.10 48.94 -6.89
N PRO A 24 2.96 49.97 -6.71
CA PRO A 24 2.51 51.32 -6.40
C PRO A 24 2.34 52.17 -7.66
N SER A 25 1.23 52.90 -7.76
CA SER A 25 1.21 54.19 -8.46
C SER A 25 0.19 55.13 -7.80
N SER A 26 0.64 56.35 -7.62
CA SER A 26 0.00 57.47 -6.95
C SER A 26 -1.07 58.14 -7.79
N SER A 27 -2.20 58.52 -7.17
CA SER A 27 -2.72 59.90 -7.10
C SER A 27 -4.25 59.93 -6.90
N LEU A 28 -4.68 60.99 -6.21
CA LEU A 28 -6.04 61.50 -5.99
C LEU A 28 -6.77 61.08 -4.70
N SER A 29 -7.45 62.08 -4.18
CA SER A 29 -7.77 62.37 -2.78
C SER A 29 -9.30 62.30 -2.56
N PRO A 30 -9.88 62.67 -1.40
CA PRO A 30 -10.86 61.83 -0.70
C PRO A 30 -12.29 62.37 -0.76
N GLN A 31 -13.31 61.51 -0.64
CA GLN A 31 -14.63 61.94 -0.17
C GLN A 31 -15.24 60.95 0.84
N CYS A 32 -15.49 61.50 2.02
CA CYS A 32 -16.27 60.95 3.13
C CYS A 32 -17.74 60.72 2.75
N ILE A 33 -18.42 59.79 3.43
CA ILE A 33 -19.76 59.92 4.06
C ILE A 33 -20.13 58.58 4.76
N PRO A 34 -20.93 58.59 5.85
CA PRO A 34 -20.68 57.77 7.03
C PRO A 34 -21.62 56.57 7.24
N ARG A 35 -21.22 55.76 8.23
CA ARG A 35 -22.00 54.70 8.90
C ARG A 35 -23.41 55.13 9.29
N ASN A 36 -24.42 54.47 8.74
CA ASN A 36 -25.47 53.72 9.45
C ASN A 36 -26.71 53.59 8.55
N HIS A 37 -26.92 52.39 8.01
CA HIS A 37 -28.21 51.70 7.88
C HIS A 37 -27.97 50.48 6.99
N PHE A 38 -28.15 49.29 7.55
CA PHE A 38 -28.70 48.07 6.92
C PHE A 38 -28.36 46.85 7.80
N GLN A 39 -29.10 46.74 8.91
CA GLN A 39 -29.56 45.43 9.35
C GLN A 39 -30.52 44.89 8.29
N ARG A 40 -30.42 43.58 8.02
CA ARG A 40 -31.23 42.75 7.09
C ARG A 40 -30.78 42.76 5.63
N SER A 41 -29.95 41.78 5.29
CA SER A 41 -30.18 40.85 4.17
C SER A 41 -28.88 40.12 3.83
N PHE A 42 -28.66 38.93 4.38
CA PHE A 42 -27.96 37.83 3.70
C PHE A 42 -28.36 36.53 4.41
N ALA A 43 -29.60 36.14 4.19
CA ALA A 43 -30.10 34.79 4.44
C ALA A 43 -30.39 34.16 3.08
N THR A 44 -29.35 33.69 2.40
CA THR A 44 -29.39 32.64 1.36
C THR A 44 -27.96 32.19 1.09
N THR A 45 -27.33 31.53 2.07
CA THR A 45 -26.11 30.75 1.82
C THR A 45 -26.54 29.37 1.33
N ASP A 46 -26.09 29.04 0.13
CA ASP A 46 -26.40 27.81 -0.59
C ASP A 46 -26.14 26.56 0.27
N ARG A 47 -27.17 25.70 0.39
CA ARG A 47 -27.16 24.47 1.20
C ARG A 47 -26.03 23.51 0.76
N ARG A 48 -25.52 23.64 -0.47
CA ARG A 48 -24.38 22.84 -0.99
C ARG A 48 -23.02 23.28 -0.43
N GLN A 49 -22.81 24.58 -0.17
CA GLN A 49 -21.55 25.08 0.39
C GLN A 49 -21.44 24.80 1.90
N LEU A 50 -22.56 24.82 2.62
CA LEU A 50 -22.63 24.41 4.03
C LEU A 50 -22.34 22.91 4.19
N VAL A 51 -22.76 22.04 3.26
CA VAL A 51 -22.42 20.60 3.30
C VAL A 51 -20.93 20.35 3.03
N GLN A 52 -20.29 21.12 2.15
CA GLN A 52 -18.84 21.03 1.90
C GLN A 52 -17.99 21.53 3.09
N LEU A 53 -18.37 22.65 3.71
CA LEU A 53 -17.72 23.16 4.93
C LEU A 53 -17.92 22.23 6.13
N HIS A 54 -19.12 21.66 6.28
CA HIS A 54 -19.39 20.65 7.31
C HIS A 54 -18.63 19.34 7.04
N HIS A 55 -18.44 18.93 5.78
CA HIS A 55 -17.60 17.77 5.42
C HIS A 55 -16.10 18.01 5.74
N CYS A 56 -15.55 19.18 5.41
CA CYS A 56 -14.17 19.54 5.75
C CYS A 56 -13.97 19.61 7.27
N HIS A 57 -14.93 20.18 8.02
CA HIS A 57 -14.87 20.26 9.47
C HIS A 57 -14.98 18.87 10.12
N HIS A 58 -15.87 18.00 9.62
CA HIS A 58 -16.01 16.62 10.10
C HIS A 58 -14.80 15.75 9.71
N HIS A 59 -14.12 16.05 8.60
CA HIS A 59 -12.90 15.34 8.18
C HIS A 59 -11.67 15.78 8.98
N CYS A 60 -11.54 17.07 9.32
CA CYS A 60 -10.52 17.59 10.24
C CYS A 60 -10.75 17.13 11.69
N ILE A 61 -12.00 17.13 12.16
CA ILE A 61 -12.38 16.57 13.47
C ILE A 61 -12.13 15.06 13.49
N ARG A 62 -12.41 14.32 12.41
CA ARG A 62 -12.05 12.90 12.30
C ARG A 62 -10.54 12.66 12.27
N LYS A 63 -9.73 13.52 11.65
CA LYS A 63 -8.26 13.42 11.69
C LYS A 63 -7.70 13.72 13.09
N LYS A 64 -8.28 14.68 13.82
CA LYS A 64 -7.96 14.94 15.25
C LYS A 64 -8.39 13.78 16.15
N HIS A 65 -9.58 13.21 15.95
CA HIS A 65 -10.02 11.99 16.65
C HIS A 65 -9.18 10.76 16.27
N PHE A 66 -8.72 10.63 15.02
CA PHE A 66 -7.79 9.57 14.60
C PHE A 66 -6.47 9.70 15.36
N SER A 67 -5.90 10.91 15.44
CA SER A 67 -4.69 11.19 16.22
C SER A 67 -4.85 10.86 17.71
N GLN A 68 -6.00 11.15 18.32
CA GLN A 68 -6.24 10.88 19.75
C GLN A 68 -6.56 9.40 20.01
N SER A 69 -7.24 8.71 19.09
CA SER A 69 -7.46 7.26 19.16
C SER A 69 -6.17 6.46 19.02
N HIS A 70 -5.23 6.93 18.18
CA HIS A 70 -3.88 6.35 18.08
C HIS A 70 -3.10 6.53 19.38
N ILE A 71 -3.14 7.72 20.00
CA ILE A 71 -2.48 7.95 21.30
C ILE A 71 -3.06 7.03 22.38
N LEU A 72 -4.38 6.83 22.45
CA LEU A 72 -5.00 5.89 23.39
C LEU A 72 -4.71 4.41 23.07
N LEU A 73 -4.53 4.05 21.79
CA LEU A 73 -4.14 2.71 21.36
C LEU A 73 -2.65 2.45 21.64
N ASP A 74 -1.80 3.45 21.50
CA ASP A 74 -0.36 3.41 21.82
C ASP A 74 -0.16 3.34 23.34
N ILE A 75 -0.92 4.11 24.12
CA ILE A 75 -0.95 4.00 25.60
C ILE A 75 -1.46 2.61 26.02
N LYS A 76 -2.54 2.08 25.41
CA LYS A 76 -3.01 0.71 25.69
C LYS A 76 -2.03 -0.38 25.25
N SER A 77 -1.28 -0.16 24.17
CA SER A 77 -0.22 -1.03 23.68
C SER A 77 0.95 -1.09 24.66
N VAL A 78 1.41 0.06 25.14
CA VAL A 78 2.46 0.21 26.17
C VAL A 78 2.01 -0.40 27.50
N ILE A 79 0.74 -0.21 27.91
CA ILE A 79 0.17 -0.84 29.10
C ILE A 79 0.07 -2.37 28.97
N ARG A 80 -0.31 -2.90 27.78
CA ARG A 80 -0.35 -4.36 27.51
C ARG A 80 1.05 -4.99 27.51
N GLN A 81 2.07 -4.27 27.05
CA GLN A 81 3.46 -4.72 27.16
C GLN A 81 3.88 -4.87 28.63
N LYS A 82 3.46 -3.96 29.51
CA LYS A 82 3.70 -4.06 30.97
C LYS A 82 3.03 -5.28 31.62
N GLN A 83 1.85 -5.70 31.17
CA GLN A 83 1.16 -6.87 31.72
C GLN A 83 1.84 -8.21 31.35
N HIS A 84 2.57 -8.27 30.23
CA HIS A 84 3.35 -9.47 29.87
C HIS A 84 4.74 -9.52 30.50
N PHE A 85 5.33 -8.38 30.86
CA PHE A 85 6.67 -8.33 31.46
C PHE A 85 6.71 -8.58 32.98
N SER A 86 5.57 -8.54 33.68
CA SER A 86 5.54 -8.72 35.14
C SER A 86 5.63 -10.17 35.62
N THR A 87 5.81 -11.17 34.74
CA THR A 87 5.82 -12.60 35.14
C THR A 87 7.05 -13.41 34.72
N ALA A 88 8.07 -12.81 34.11
CA ALA A 88 9.22 -13.59 33.63
C ALA A 88 10.54 -12.81 33.64
N THR A 89 11.02 -12.37 34.81
CA THR A 89 12.46 -12.14 35.08
C THR A 89 12.65 -11.77 36.55
N ILE A 90 12.65 -12.78 37.43
CA ILE A 90 13.30 -12.70 38.74
C ILE A 90 14.13 -13.98 38.87
N ASP A 91 15.37 -13.81 39.34
CA ASP A 91 16.40 -14.81 39.64
C ASP A 91 17.26 -15.31 38.47
N ARG A 92 18.34 -14.55 38.19
CA ARG A 92 19.73 -15.06 38.15
C ARG A 92 20.71 -13.93 37.81
N GLU A 93 21.00 -13.09 38.80
CA GLU A 93 22.24 -12.31 38.84
C GLU A 93 22.75 -12.32 40.29
N LYS A 94 23.54 -13.34 40.61
CA LYS A 94 24.58 -13.36 41.65
C LYS A 94 25.37 -14.65 41.48
N ASP A 95 26.68 -14.53 41.67
CA ASP A 95 27.72 -15.56 41.62
C ASP A 95 28.37 -15.80 40.25
N ASN A 96 29.44 -15.05 39.98
CA ASN A 96 30.76 -15.66 39.72
C ASN A 96 31.88 -14.62 39.74
N ASN A 97 32.55 -14.53 40.89
CA ASN A 97 33.90 -13.99 41.02
C ASN A 97 34.90 -15.12 40.76
N GLY A 98 35.87 -14.88 39.86
CA GLY A 98 37.15 -15.60 39.84
C GLY A 98 37.37 -16.56 38.67
N SER A 99 38.06 -16.09 37.63
CA SER A 99 39.36 -16.66 37.19
C SER A 99 39.81 -15.99 35.90
N ASN A 100 41.04 -15.49 35.92
CA ASN A 100 41.72 -14.86 34.81
C ASN A 100 41.95 -15.87 33.67
N HIS A 101 41.32 -15.65 32.52
CA HIS A 101 41.91 -15.99 31.23
C HIS A 101 41.60 -14.91 30.19
N SER A 102 42.65 -14.20 29.80
CA SER A 102 42.67 -13.25 28.70
C SER A 102 42.39 -14.00 27.39
N ILE A 103 41.16 -13.88 26.88
CA ILE A 103 40.87 -14.04 25.46
C ILE A 103 40.29 -12.69 25.01
N ARG A 104 41.13 -11.87 24.37
CA ARG A 104 40.68 -10.72 23.58
C ARG A 104 39.78 -11.24 22.47
N SER A 105 38.47 -11.28 22.72
CA SER A 105 37.49 -11.28 21.64
C SER A 105 37.35 -9.83 21.19
N SER A 106 38.03 -9.47 20.09
CA SER A 106 37.75 -8.22 19.41
C SER A 106 36.32 -8.32 18.89
N SER A 107 35.39 -7.58 19.50
CA SER A 107 34.09 -7.29 18.90
C SER A 107 34.31 -6.80 17.47
N PRO A 108 33.52 -7.26 16.48
CA PRO A 108 33.67 -6.78 15.11
C PRO A 108 33.58 -5.24 15.09
N PRO A 109 34.32 -4.56 14.20
CA PRO A 109 34.26 -3.11 14.09
C PRO A 109 32.81 -2.69 13.83
N VAL A 110 32.32 -1.74 14.64
CA VAL A 110 30.98 -1.15 14.47
C VAL A 110 30.91 -0.53 13.08
N SER A 111 29.84 -0.82 12.33
CA SER A 111 29.69 -0.34 10.97
C SER A 111 29.60 1.19 10.92
N LEU A 112 30.14 1.80 9.86
CA LEU A 112 30.17 3.26 9.71
C LEU A 112 28.77 3.89 9.84
N GLY A 113 27.76 3.22 9.28
CA GLY A 113 26.37 3.67 9.39
C GLY A 113 25.86 3.72 10.84
N ILE A 114 26.24 2.77 11.68
CA ILE A 114 25.89 2.77 13.11
C ILE A 114 26.62 3.89 13.84
N THR A 115 27.92 4.07 13.60
CA THR A 115 28.70 5.16 14.21
C THR A 115 28.10 6.53 13.92
N ILE A 116 27.66 6.77 12.68
CA ILE A 116 27.00 8.04 12.31
C ILE A 116 25.64 8.18 13.03
N LEU A 117 24.86 7.10 13.17
CA LEU A 117 23.59 7.13 13.88
C LEU A 117 23.74 7.40 15.37
N GLU A 118 24.77 6.85 16.02
CA GLU A 118 25.07 7.08 17.42
C GLU A 118 25.41 8.56 17.66
N GLU A 119 26.26 9.15 16.80
CA GLU A 119 26.60 10.57 16.85
C GLU A 119 25.37 11.47 16.57
N LEU A 120 24.53 11.12 15.59
CA LEU A 120 23.28 11.84 15.33
C LEU A 120 22.34 11.78 16.54
N SER A 121 22.21 10.61 17.17
CA SER A 121 21.38 10.41 18.35
C SER A 121 21.86 11.26 19.52
N PHE A 122 23.18 11.32 19.74
CA PHE A 122 23.80 12.16 20.75
C PHE A 122 23.50 13.65 20.52
N ARG A 123 23.70 14.14 19.29
CA ARG A 123 23.43 15.56 18.95
C ARG A 123 21.96 15.94 19.04
N ILE A 124 21.04 15.03 18.73
CA ILE A 124 19.61 15.26 18.93
C ILE A 124 19.29 15.43 20.41
N ALA A 125 19.87 14.59 21.28
CA ALA A 125 19.68 14.68 22.72
C ALA A 125 20.23 16.00 23.32
N GLU A 126 21.30 16.56 22.75
CA GLU A 126 21.85 17.86 23.18
C GLU A 126 21.01 19.07 22.74
N GLN A 127 20.17 18.94 21.71
CA GLN A 127 19.32 20.03 21.23
C GLN A 127 18.15 20.28 22.21
N LYS A 128 18.25 21.35 23.01
CA LYS A 128 17.22 21.78 23.98
C LYS A 128 15.90 22.29 23.36
N GLN A 129 15.80 22.40 22.04
CA GLN A 129 14.56 22.79 21.37
C GLN A 129 13.84 21.55 20.84
N PRO A 130 12.52 21.42 21.07
CA PRO A 130 11.77 20.31 20.51
C PRO A 130 11.84 20.40 18.99
N LEU A 131 12.49 19.42 18.34
CA LEU A 131 12.33 19.18 16.91
C LEU A 131 10.85 18.93 16.68
N HIS A 132 10.12 19.91 16.14
CA HIS A 132 8.70 19.75 15.88
C HIS A 132 8.50 18.53 14.98
N PRO A 133 7.84 17.46 15.45
CA PRO A 133 7.64 16.27 14.65
C PRO A 133 6.74 16.63 13.47
N THR A 134 7.22 16.36 12.27
CA THR A 134 6.53 16.62 10.99
C THR A 134 5.29 15.74 10.76
N ARG A 135 4.72 15.13 11.82
CA ARG A 135 3.48 14.34 11.76
C ARG A 135 2.28 15.12 11.21
N PHE A 136 2.30 16.45 11.31
CA PHE A 136 1.15 17.30 10.95
C PHE A 136 1.43 18.25 9.79
N GLU A 137 2.69 18.46 9.44
CA GLU A 137 3.09 19.38 8.36
C GLU A 137 4.23 18.75 7.56
N PRO A 138 4.19 18.87 6.20
CA PRO A 138 5.32 18.45 5.39
C PRO A 138 6.57 19.26 5.78
N PRO A 139 7.77 18.66 5.73
CA PRO A 139 9.00 19.37 6.04
C PRO A 139 9.14 20.54 5.07
N LEU A 140 9.01 21.76 5.58
CA LEU A 140 9.38 22.94 4.83
C LEU A 140 10.90 22.96 4.68
N PRO A 141 11.45 23.40 3.53
CA PRO A 141 12.88 23.68 3.44
C PRO A 141 13.22 24.70 4.51
N MET A 142 13.95 24.27 5.54
CA MET A 142 14.31 25.13 6.67
C MET A 142 15.27 26.22 6.19
N ASN A 143 14.72 27.41 5.89
CA ASN A 143 15.51 28.62 5.68
C ASN A 143 15.84 29.25 7.05
N VAL A 144 16.51 28.47 7.90
CA VAL A 144 16.96 28.93 9.22
C VAL A 144 18.41 29.39 9.07
N LYS A 145 18.68 30.64 9.43
CA LYS A 145 20.05 31.17 9.62
C LYS A 145 20.79 30.18 10.54
N SER A 146 21.67 29.37 9.97
CA SER A 146 22.21 28.18 10.61
C SER A 146 23.30 28.56 11.63
N SER A 147 23.14 28.10 12.87
CA SER A 147 24.24 28.02 13.84
C SER A 147 25.27 26.97 13.41
N SER A 148 26.51 27.08 13.90
CA SER A 148 27.60 26.11 13.60
C SER A 148 27.20 24.65 13.89
N CYS A 149 26.48 24.40 14.99
CA CYS A 149 25.99 23.06 15.39
C CYS A 149 24.93 22.49 14.42
N ALA A 150 24.06 23.33 13.86
CA ALA A 150 23.05 22.91 12.88
C ALA A 150 23.70 22.42 11.58
N ASN A 151 24.83 23.03 11.17
CA ASN A 151 25.55 22.64 9.96
C ASN A 151 26.24 21.28 10.11
N THR A 152 26.81 20.97 11.27
CA THR A 152 27.42 19.66 11.51
C THR A 152 26.37 18.54 11.56
N THR A 153 25.21 18.79 12.18
CA THR A 153 24.10 17.81 12.24
C THR A 153 23.55 17.51 10.85
N LYS A 154 23.41 18.54 10.00
CA LYS A 154 23.03 18.38 8.59
C LYS A 154 24.07 17.57 7.80
N SER A 155 25.35 17.89 7.95
CA SER A 155 26.44 17.15 7.31
C SER A 155 26.42 15.66 7.67
N LEU A 156 26.25 15.32 8.95
CA LEU A 156 26.14 13.93 9.41
C LEU A 156 24.92 13.21 8.82
N ALA A 157 23.77 13.87 8.76
CA ALA A 157 22.57 13.32 8.15
C ALA A 157 22.75 13.05 6.64
N HIS A 158 23.43 13.96 5.93
CA HIS A 158 23.78 13.75 4.52
C HIS A 158 24.77 12.57 4.35
N GLN A 159 25.80 12.49 5.19
CA GLN A 159 26.75 11.37 5.20
C GLN A 159 26.06 10.03 5.44
N PHE A 160 25.13 9.97 6.41
CA PHE A 160 24.31 8.78 6.65
C PHE A 160 23.50 8.39 5.41
N CYS A 161 22.81 9.34 4.77
CA CYS A 161 21.99 9.06 3.59
C CYS A 161 22.84 8.53 2.42
N SER A 162 23.98 9.16 2.15
CA SER A 162 24.92 8.75 1.10
C SER A 162 25.47 7.35 1.36
N HIS A 163 25.92 7.08 2.60
CA HIS A 163 26.41 5.76 3.01
C HIS A 163 25.31 4.70 2.89
N TYR A 164 24.13 4.94 3.46
CA TYR A 164 23.04 3.96 3.42
C TYR A 164 22.64 3.58 1.99
N LEU A 165 22.56 4.57 1.10
CA LEU A 165 22.19 4.36 -0.30
C LEU A 165 23.30 3.67 -1.12
N SER A 166 24.58 3.79 -0.74
CA SER A 166 25.69 3.10 -1.41
C SER A 166 25.78 1.60 -1.04
N LEU A 167 25.26 1.21 0.13
CA LEU A 167 25.20 -0.19 0.54
C LEU A 167 24.27 -1.03 -0.35
N PRO A 168 24.53 -2.34 -0.53
CA PRO A 168 23.61 -3.22 -1.26
C PRO A 168 22.24 -3.33 -0.54
N PRO A 169 21.12 -3.33 -1.28
CA PRO A 169 19.78 -3.44 -0.70
C PRO A 169 19.54 -4.82 -0.07
N ILE A 170 18.59 -4.89 0.87
CA ILE A 170 18.22 -6.17 1.48
C ILE A 170 17.50 -7.01 0.41
N MET A 171 18.01 -8.22 0.16
CA MET A 171 17.42 -9.15 -0.79
C MET A 171 16.51 -10.18 -0.08
N GLN A 172 15.55 -10.73 -0.84
CA GLN A 172 14.75 -11.87 -0.37
C GLN A 172 15.60 -13.15 -0.34
N ILE A 173 15.24 -14.11 0.51
CA ILE A 173 15.94 -15.41 0.57
C ILE A 173 15.69 -16.17 -0.73
N SER A 174 16.73 -16.34 -1.54
CA SER A 174 16.72 -17.16 -2.75
C SER A 174 17.02 -18.64 -2.46
N LYS A 175 17.87 -18.92 -1.47
CA LYS A 175 18.32 -20.26 -1.09
C LYS A 175 18.43 -20.40 0.43
N GLN A 176 18.30 -21.62 0.96
CA GLN A 176 18.34 -21.93 2.40
C GLN A 176 19.64 -21.50 3.11
N HIS A 177 20.74 -21.25 2.37
CA HIS A 177 22.05 -20.89 2.92
C HIS A 177 22.40 -19.37 2.85
N ASP A 178 21.52 -18.50 2.33
CA ASP A 178 21.76 -17.05 2.25
C ASP A 178 21.29 -16.28 3.51
N ILE A 179 21.79 -16.67 4.70
CA ILE A 179 21.46 -16.02 5.98
C ILE A 179 22.66 -15.23 6.51
N THR A 180 23.42 -14.56 5.64
CA THR A 180 24.36 -13.54 6.10
C THR A 180 23.58 -12.25 6.40
N ARG A 181 23.92 -11.63 7.53
CA ARG A 181 23.35 -10.35 7.93
C ARG A 181 24.03 -9.24 7.14
N THR A 182 23.24 -8.39 6.49
CA THR A 182 23.74 -7.24 5.74
C THR A 182 23.91 -6.03 6.65
N GLU A 183 24.79 -5.09 6.28
CA GLU A 183 24.95 -3.84 7.04
C GLU A 183 23.63 -3.03 7.10
N ARG A 184 22.81 -3.04 6.04
CA ARG A 184 21.46 -2.43 6.08
C ARG A 184 20.56 -3.10 7.13
N GLU A 185 20.64 -4.42 7.33
CA GLU A 185 19.91 -5.12 8.41
C GLU A 185 20.45 -4.75 9.80
N GLU A 186 21.75 -4.48 9.94
CA GLU A 186 22.34 -4.00 11.20
C GLU A 186 21.88 -2.58 11.53
N ILE A 187 21.93 -1.67 10.56
CA ILE A 187 21.44 -0.29 10.69
C ILE A 187 19.95 -0.27 11.08
N LEU A 188 19.12 -1.04 10.37
CA LEU A 188 17.69 -1.12 10.70
C LEU A 188 17.44 -1.73 12.08
N ASP A 189 18.25 -2.70 12.50
CA ASP A 189 18.17 -3.27 13.85
C ASP A 189 18.55 -2.25 14.93
N HIS A 190 19.60 -1.47 14.68
CA HIS A 190 20.02 -0.40 15.59
C HIS A 190 18.88 0.63 15.74
N LEU A 191 18.26 1.05 14.64
CA LEU A 191 17.12 1.99 14.68
C LEU A 191 15.94 1.45 15.52
N ILE A 192 15.55 0.18 15.37
CA ILE A 192 14.42 -0.38 16.12
C ILE A 192 14.75 -0.73 17.58
N THR A 193 16.02 -0.96 17.91
CA THR A 193 16.46 -1.38 19.26
C THR A 193 16.94 -0.21 20.12
N LYS A 194 17.75 0.69 19.56
CA LYS A 194 18.40 1.80 20.27
C LYS A 194 17.72 3.14 20.04
N CYS A 195 17.17 3.38 18.84
CA CYS A 195 16.51 4.65 18.51
C CYS A 195 14.98 4.61 18.68
N ASN A 196 14.45 3.76 19.57
CA ASN A 196 13.01 3.63 19.80
C ASN A 196 12.53 4.56 20.94
N ILE A 197 11.29 4.38 21.41
CA ILE A 197 10.73 5.09 22.56
C ILE A 197 11.49 4.70 23.83
N GLU A 198 11.87 5.68 24.64
CA GLU A 198 12.51 5.46 25.93
C GLU A 198 11.45 5.16 27.01
N SER A 199 11.29 3.86 27.33
CA SER A 199 10.22 3.39 28.23
C SER A 199 10.32 3.93 29.66
N THR A 200 11.51 4.31 30.13
CA THR A 200 11.78 4.90 31.44
C THR A 200 11.18 6.30 31.54
N THR A 201 11.42 7.14 30.53
CA THR A 201 10.91 8.52 30.43
C THR A 201 9.39 8.56 30.40
N VAL A 202 8.77 7.71 29.57
CA VAL A 202 7.29 7.61 29.52
C VAL A 202 6.71 7.11 30.85
N SER A 203 7.34 6.12 31.47
CA SER A 203 6.89 5.59 32.77
C SER A 203 7.02 6.62 33.88
N ALA A 204 8.09 7.41 33.91
CA ALA A 204 8.30 8.46 34.89
C ALA A 204 7.23 9.56 34.77
N LEU A 205 6.92 10.01 33.54
CA LEU A 205 5.86 10.98 33.29
C LEU A 205 4.48 10.46 33.72
N LEU A 206 4.14 9.22 33.39
CA LEU A 206 2.87 8.61 33.81
C LEU A 206 2.77 8.50 35.33
N SER A 207 3.83 8.07 36.01
CA SER A 207 3.87 7.99 37.47
C SER A 207 3.69 9.37 38.12
N GLN A 208 4.27 10.43 37.55
CA GLN A 208 4.14 11.80 38.05
C GLN A 208 2.71 12.35 37.93
N HIS A 209 1.92 11.91 36.95
CA HIS A 209 0.55 12.41 36.72
C HIS A 209 -0.52 11.60 37.47
N TYR A 210 -0.31 10.29 37.64
CA TYR A 210 -1.25 9.41 38.34
C TYR A 210 -0.98 9.25 39.85
N THR A 211 -0.01 9.97 40.41
CA THR A 211 0.06 10.11 41.88
C THR A 211 -1.20 10.82 42.37
N PRO A 212 -2.00 10.20 43.25
CA PRO A 212 -3.26 10.79 43.71
C PRO A 212 -2.96 12.09 44.45
N ASN A 213 -3.32 13.23 43.85
CA ASN A 213 -3.34 14.52 44.51
C ASN A 213 -4.45 14.47 45.58
N LEU A 214 -4.08 14.10 46.80
CA LEU A 214 -4.80 14.50 48.00
C LEU A 214 -4.71 16.02 48.05
N HIS A 215 -5.84 16.70 47.86
CA HIS A 215 -6.05 18.15 47.85
C HIS A 215 -5.97 18.84 46.48
N SER A 216 -7.14 19.08 45.87
CA SER A 216 -7.67 20.44 45.75
C SER A 216 -9.08 20.43 45.15
N SER A 217 -10.03 20.96 45.91
CA SER A 217 -11.27 21.53 45.40
C SER A 217 -10.96 22.96 44.97
N GLY A 218 -10.79 23.23 43.68
CA GLY A 218 -10.55 24.59 43.21
C GLY A 218 -10.18 24.67 41.73
N GLU A 219 -11.09 25.25 40.95
CA GLU A 219 -10.94 25.84 39.61
C GLU A 219 -10.60 24.90 38.44
N ASP A 220 -11.67 24.47 37.74
CA ASP A 220 -11.65 23.58 36.56
C ASP A 220 -10.67 24.01 35.44
N GLU A 221 -10.32 25.30 35.32
CA GLU A 221 -9.45 25.81 34.24
C GLU A 221 -7.95 25.55 34.48
N GLU A 222 -7.47 25.61 35.72
CA GLU A 222 -6.04 25.40 36.03
C GLU A 222 -5.68 23.91 35.92
N GLU A 223 -6.58 23.03 36.37
CA GLU A 223 -6.47 21.58 36.17
C GLU A 223 -6.49 21.22 34.68
N GLU A 224 -7.33 21.88 33.87
CA GLU A 224 -7.39 21.66 32.43
C GLU A 224 -6.08 22.07 31.73
N LEU A 225 -5.49 23.21 32.09
CA LEU A 225 -4.21 23.66 31.53
C LEU A 225 -3.06 22.72 31.91
N GLN A 226 -3.01 22.27 33.17
CA GLN A 226 -2.01 21.29 33.63
C GLN A 226 -2.15 19.96 32.87
N ASN A 227 -3.38 19.50 32.63
CA ASN A 227 -3.66 18.31 31.84
C ASN A 227 -3.19 18.48 30.39
N VAL A 228 -3.46 19.61 29.74
CA VAL A 228 -3.00 19.89 28.38
C VAL A 228 -1.46 19.86 28.29
N GLN A 229 -0.77 20.49 29.23
CA GLN A 229 0.70 20.49 29.27
C GLN A 229 1.25 19.07 29.51
N PHE A 230 0.63 18.30 30.40
CA PHE A 230 0.99 16.91 30.63
C PHE A 230 0.84 16.07 29.35
N TYR A 231 -0.32 16.12 28.69
CA TYR A 231 -0.54 15.36 27.46
C TYR A 231 0.39 15.80 26.33
N SER A 232 0.82 17.06 26.28
CA SER A 232 1.85 17.51 25.33
C SER A 232 3.20 16.85 25.61
N LYS A 233 3.66 16.88 26.86
CA LYS A 233 4.93 16.23 27.28
C LYS A 233 4.89 14.72 27.07
N LEU A 234 3.78 14.08 27.42
CA LEU A 234 3.59 12.64 27.22
C LEU A 234 3.60 12.30 25.73
N ARG A 235 2.96 13.13 24.89
CA ARG A 235 2.97 12.95 23.44
C ARG A 235 4.38 13.04 22.87
N GLU A 236 5.17 14.02 23.30
CA GLU A 236 6.56 14.19 22.90
C GLU A 236 7.43 12.99 23.31
N ALA A 237 7.29 12.52 24.55
CA ALA A 237 8.01 11.35 25.06
C ALA A 237 7.65 10.04 24.33
N CYS A 238 6.44 9.95 23.76
CA CYS A 238 5.99 8.82 22.96
C CYS A 238 6.46 8.85 21.50
N ILE A 239 7.21 9.88 21.08
CA ILE A 239 7.78 9.95 19.73
C ILE A 239 9.11 9.20 19.73
N PRO A 240 9.27 8.14 18.92
CA PRO A 240 10.52 7.41 18.83
C PRO A 240 11.68 8.29 18.34
N LEU A 241 12.90 8.05 18.82
CA LEU A 241 14.08 8.79 18.39
C LEU A 241 14.32 8.67 16.86
N TYR A 242 14.04 7.51 16.26
CA TYR A 242 14.15 7.32 14.82
C TYR A 242 13.26 8.27 14.01
N GLU A 243 12.12 8.74 14.55
CA GLU A 243 11.23 9.69 13.86
C GLU A 243 11.86 11.09 13.77
N HIS A 244 12.59 11.49 14.82
CA HIS A 244 13.40 12.71 14.83
C HIS A 244 14.55 12.61 13.82
N ILE A 245 15.23 11.45 13.79
CA ILE A 245 16.27 11.17 12.79
C ILE A 245 15.67 11.29 11.39
N PHE A 246 14.53 10.65 11.10
CA PHE A 246 13.90 10.73 9.78
C PHE A 246 13.55 12.15 9.36
N THR A 247 13.03 12.96 10.29
CA THR A 247 12.74 14.38 10.03
C THR A 247 14.02 15.15 9.67
N LEU A 248 15.12 14.90 10.38
CA LEU A 248 16.42 15.49 10.07
C LEU A 248 16.93 15.05 8.70
N LEU A 249 16.84 13.74 8.37
CA LEU A 249 17.28 13.21 7.08
C LEU A 249 16.55 13.89 5.91
N VAL A 250 15.25 14.17 6.03
CA VAL A 250 14.48 14.83 4.95
C VAL A 250 14.70 16.34 4.92
N SER A 251 14.99 16.97 6.05
CA SER A 251 15.23 18.43 6.14
C SER A 251 16.54 18.90 5.52
N GLN A 252 17.35 17.98 4.98
CA GLN A 252 18.57 18.31 4.25
C GLN A 252 18.18 19.06 2.97
N THR A 253 18.44 20.36 2.96
CA THR A 253 18.43 21.18 1.75
C THR A 253 19.80 21.04 1.10
N ASP A 254 19.87 20.55 -0.13
CA ASP A 254 21.10 20.59 -0.92
C ASP A 254 21.45 22.07 -1.14
N GLN A 255 22.36 22.62 -0.34
CA GLN A 255 22.72 24.04 -0.38
C GLN A 255 23.57 24.42 -1.60
N ASP A 256 24.12 23.44 -2.34
CA ASP A 256 25.22 23.69 -3.28
C ASP A 256 24.99 23.30 -4.74
N THR A 257 23.77 22.99 -5.19
CA THR A 257 23.56 22.79 -6.64
C THR A 257 22.25 23.37 -7.17
N ILE A 258 22.41 24.41 -8.01
CA ILE A 258 21.39 24.94 -8.93
C ILE A 258 20.96 23.88 -9.98
N THR A 259 21.55 22.67 -9.95
CA THR A 259 21.22 21.54 -10.83
C THR A 259 20.29 20.54 -10.15
N SER A 260 18.99 20.68 -10.38
CA SER A 260 18.04 19.60 -10.76
C SER A 260 18.17 18.19 -10.14
N SER A 261 18.64 18.02 -8.90
CA SER A 261 18.80 16.69 -8.29
C SER A 261 17.77 16.42 -7.19
N SER A 262 17.22 15.20 -7.19
CA SER A 262 16.29 14.71 -6.18
C SER A 262 16.93 14.64 -4.78
N SER A 263 16.19 15.00 -3.73
CA SER A 263 16.63 14.96 -2.33
C SER A 263 17.16 13.58 -1.93
N ILE A 264 18.45 13.51 -1.59
CA ILE A 264 19.11 12.30 -1.09
C ILE A 264 18.46 11.78 0.20
N GLY A 265 18.02 12.70 1.06
CA GLY A 265 17.31 12.40 2.29
C GLY A 265 16.00 11.66 2.04
N MET A 266 15.17 12.17 1.13
CA MET A 266 13.91 11.52 0.79
C MET A 266 14.13 10.15 0.13
N LYS A 267 15.14 10.03 -0.74
CA LYS A 267 15.54 8.73 -1.32
C LYS A 267 15.93 7.73 -0.25
N CYS A 268 16.72 8.15 0.73
CA CYS A 268 17.11 7.32 1.86
C CYS A 268 15.90 6.83 2.65
N ILE A 269 14.93 7.70 2.97
CA ILE A 269 13.70 7.30 3.67
C ILE A 269 12.87 6.28 2.89
N ILE A 270 12.70 6.49 1.58
CA ILE A 270 11.98 5.54 0.73
C ILE A 270 12.71 4.19 0.66
N ALA A 271 14.04 4.20 0.60
CA ALA A 271 14.88 3.00 0.64
C ALA A 271 14.74 2.27 1.99
N LEU A 272 14.89 2.98 3.12
CA LEU A 272 14.70 2.44 4.48
C LEU A 272 13.35 1.74 4.63
N ARG A 273 12.25 2.36 4.16
CA ARG A 273 10.92 1.74 4.20
C ARG A 273 10.81 0.53 3.29
N THR A 274 11.48 0.55 2.12
CA THR A 274 11.55 -0.61 1.22
C THR A 274 12.24 -1.78 1.90
N ASP A 275 13.40 -1.52 2.49
CA ASP A 275 14.22 -2.51 3.17
C ASP A 275 13.51 -3.10 4.40
N LEU A 276 12.81 -2.29 5.21
CA LEU A 276 11.96 -2.80 6.30
C LEU A 276 10.89 -3.79 5.84
N LYS A 277 10.27 -3.53 4.68
CA LYS A 277 9.27 -4.44 4.12
C LYS A 277 9.90 -5.75 3.67
N VAL A 278 11.03 -5.69 2.98
CA VAL A 278 11.76 -6.89 2.52
C VAL A 278 12.26 -7.69 3.72
N TRP A 279 12.79 -7.01 4.74
CA TRP A 279 13.27 -7.65 5.95
C TRP A 279 12.15 -8.34 6.73
N ASN A 280 10.97 -7.71 6.87
CA ASN A 280 9.79 -8.37 7.44
C ASN A 280 9.37 -9.61 6.62
N MET A 281 9.50 -9.59 5.29
CA MET A 281 9.25 -10.78 4.46
C MET A 281 10.29 -11.87 4.69
N LYS A 282 11.58 -11.53 4.77
CA LYS A 282 12.69 -12.43 5.09
C LYS A 282 12.47 -13.14 6.44
N LEU A 283 12.06 -12.40 7.47
CA LEU A 283 11.72 -12.97 8.78
C LEU A 283 10.50 -13.92 8.73
N ASN A 284 9.48 -13.61 7.92
CA ASN A 284 8.34 -14.53 7.74
C ASN A 284 8.74 -15.85 7.06
N GLN A 285 9.62 -15.77 6.06
CA GLN A 285 10.14 -16.95 5.37
C GLN A 285 10.98 -17.81 6.30
N ALA A 286 11.91 -17.19 7.04
CA ALA A 286 12.70 -17.88 8.05
C ALA A 286 11.80 -18.59 9.07
N GLN A 287 10.82 -17.88 9.64
CA GLN A 287 9.86 -18.45 10.58
C GLN A 287 9.12 -19.66 9.99
N SER A 288 8.67 -19.60 8.73
CA SER A 288 7.97 -20.71 8.05
C SER A 288 8.87 -21.93 7.79
N LEU A 289 10.13 -21.72 7.43
CA LEU A 289 11.10 -22.80 7.22
C LEU A 289 11.38 -23.55 8.52
N TYR A 290 11.60 -22.82 9.62
CA TYR A 290 11.78 -23.42 10.94
C TYR A 290 10.59 -24.29 11.39
N HIS A 291 9.35 -23.84 11.16
CA HIS A 291 8.16 -24.63 11.50
C HIS A 291 8.04 -25.92 10.67
N SER A 292 8.57 -25.92 9.44
CA SER A 292 8.51 -27.08 8.55
C SER A 292 9.56 -28.13 8.93
N SER A 293 10.79 -27.73 9.21
CA SER A 293 11.87 -28.62 9.66
C SER A 293 11.61 -29.26 11.03
N ASN A 294 11.00 -28.53 11.97
CA ASN A 294 10.70 -29.07 13.30
C ASN A 294 9.48 -30.00 13.34
N LYS A 295 8.68 -30.09 12.27
CA LYS A 295 7.62 -31.11 12.19
C LYS A 295 8.20 -32.52 12.05
N GLU A 296 9.42 -32.64 11.54
CA GLU A 296 10.13 -33.91 11.33
C GLU A 296 11.00 -34.32 12.53
N MET A 297 11.42 -33.36 13.36
CA MET A 297 12.34 -33.57 14.49
C MET A 297 11.62 -33.39 15.84
N ARG A 298 10.67 -34.27 16.17
CA ARG A 298 10.06 -34.32 17.52
C ARG A 298 10.61 -35.50 18.32
N GLU A 299 11.87 -35.39 18.72
CA GLU A 299 12.45 -36.17 19.81
C GLU A 299 13.70 -35.41 20.29
N ASN A 300 13.66 -34.92 21.54
CA ASN A 300 14.75 -34.37 22.38
C ASN A 300 14.82 -32.84 22.61
N GLU A 301 14.75 -32.48 23.91
CA GLU A 301 15.23 -31.33 24.73
C GLU A 301 15.62 -29.96 24.14
N THR A 302 15.33 -29.63 22.88
CA THR A 302 15.66 -28.34 22.24
C THR A 302 14.59 -27.24 22.44
N ASP A 303 13.57 -27.51 23.27
CA ASP A 303 12.30 -26.78 23.26
C ASP A 303 12.35 -25.37 23.87
N VAL A 304 13.32 -25.09 24.76
CA VAL A 304 13.44 -23.78 25.45
C VAL A 304 14.18 -22.76 24.59
N GLU A 305 15.35 -23.11 24.06
CA GLU A 305 16.12 -22.23 23.16
C GLU A 305 15.32 -21.87 21.90
N LEU A 306 14.56 -22.84 21.38
CA LEU A 306 13.62 -22.62 20.28
C LEU A 306 12.53 -21.60 20.62
N LYS A 307 11.93 -21.70 21.82
CA LYS A 307 10.90 -20.74 22.27
C LYS A 307 11.46 -19.33 22.45
N VAL A 308 12.68 -19.22 23.00
CA VAL A 308 13.37 -17.93 23.15
C VAL A 308 13.64 -17.30 21.78
N MET A 309 14.22 -18.04 20.85
CA MET A 309 14.51 -17.55 19.49
C MET A 309 13.23 -17.14 18.74
N GLN A 310 12.15 -17.92 18.86
CA GLN A 310 10.86 -17.59 18.26
C GLN A 310 10.28 -16.28 18.83
N GLU A 311 10.42 -16.09 20.14
CA GLU A 311 9.94 -14.90 20.81
C GLU A 311 10.75 -13.65 20.43
N GLU A 312 12.08 -13.78 20.32
CA GLU A 312 12.94 -12.70 19.81
C GLU A 312 12.57 -12.30 18.37
N ILE A 313 12.37 -13.27 17.48
CA ILE A 313 11.92 -13.03 16.10
C ILE A 313 10.54 -12.33 16.11
N ARG A 314 9.64 -12.77 16.99
CA ARG A 314 8.29 -12.18 17.12
C ARG A 314 8.36 -10.71 17.56
N ILE A 315 9.14 -10.40 18.59
CA ILE A 315 9.34 -9.04 19.12
C ILE A 315 9.98 -8.15 18.04
N LYS A 316 11.04 -8.64 17.39
CA LYS A 316 11.74 -7.91 16.33
C LYS A 316 10.81 -7.59 15.15
N LYS A 317 10.00 -8.56 14.73
CA LYS A 317 8.98 -8.38 13.69
C LYS A 317 7.94 -7.33 14.06
N GLN A 318 7.48 -7.29 15.32
CA GLN A 318 6.56 -6.26 15.79
C GLN A 318 7.18 -4.86 15.68
N LYS A 319 8.43 -4.70 16.12
CA LYS A 319 9.15 -3.42 16.04
C LYS A 319 9.37 -2.96 14.59
N ILE A 320 9.76 -3.86 13.69
CA ILE A 320 9.91 -3.58 12.25
C ILE A 320 8.57 -3.13 11.64
N GLN A 321 7.49 -3.84 11.95
CA GLN A 321 6.15 -3.50 11.45
C GLN A 321 5.68 -2.13 11.95
N GLN A 322 5.99 -1.80 13.21
CA GLN A 322 5.68 -0.50 13.79
C GLN A 322 6.45 0.61 13.09
N MET A 323 7.78 0.53 12.99
CA MET A 323 8.59 1.56 12.31
C MET A 323 8.20 1.71 10.82
N ALA A 324 7.88 0.61 10.13
CA ALA A 324 7.40 0.66 8.75
C ALA A 324 6.01 1.32 8.62
N LEU A 325 5.16 1.21 9.64
CA LEU A 325 3.87 1.90 9.73
C LEU A 325 4.07 3.40 10.02
N ASP A 326 4.99 3.74 10.92
CA ASP A 326 5.28 5.14 11.25
C ASP A 326 5.86 5.89 10.03
N LEU A 327 6.83 5.28 9.33
CA LEU A 327 7.32 5.79 8.05
C LEU A 327 6.21 5.91 7.00
N LYS A 328 5.29 4.94 6.92
CA LYS A 328 4.14 5.05 6.02
C LYS A 328 3.29 6.28 6.34
N ASN A 329 3.04 6.54 7.62
CA ASN A 329 2.21 7.66 8.06
C ASN A 329 2.87 9.00 7.72
N LEU A 330 4.17 9.15 7.99
CA LEU A 330 4.96 10.32 7.60
C LEU A 330 4.92 10.54 6.07
N LEU A 331 5.23 9.50 5.29
CA LEU A 331 5.18 9.56 3.83
C LEU A 331 3.77 9.86 3.29
N SER A 332 2.70 9.50 4.01
CA SER A 332 1.33 9.81 3.60
C SER A 332 1.00 11.30 3.75
N VAL A 333 1.65 12.00 4.68
CA VAL A 333 1.56 13.46 4.81
C VAL A 333 2.42 14.13 3.74
N TRP A 334 3.68 13.70 3.61
CA TRP A 334 4.65 14.32 2.71
C TRP A 334 4.30 14.14 1.22
N PHE A 335 3.65 13.03 0.85
CA PHE A 335 3.17 12.76 -0.50
C PHE A 335 1.65 12.90 -0.63
N SER A 336 1.05 13.84 0.11
CA SER A 336 -0.37 14.13 -0.03
C SER A 336 -0.68 14.69 -1.42
N ALA A 337 -1.89 14.41 -1.93
CA ALA A 337 -2.29 14.73 -3.30
C ALA A 337 -2.12 16.20 -3.71
N GLY A 338 -2.29 17.12 -2.76
CA GLY A 338 -2.13 18.56 -2.99
C GLY A 338 -0.69 18.99 -3.27
N MET A 339 0.29 18.17 -2.86
CA MET A 339 1.71 18.43 -3.05
C MET A 339 2.26 17.82 -4.34
N LEU A 340 1.48 16.99 -5.04
CA LEU A 340 1.94 16.28 -6.24
C LEU A 340 1.54 17.02 -7.50
N GLU A 341 2.45 17.00 -8.47
CA GLU A 341 2.23 17.56 -9.80
C GLU A 341 1.90 16.44 -10.78
N LEU A 342 0.78 16.57 -11.51
CA LEU A 342 0.44 15.67 -12.61
C LEU A 342 1.06 16.21 -13.90
N ARG A 343 1.93 15.42 -14.54
CA ARG A 343 2.50 15.74 -15.85
C ARG A 343 2.05 14.73 -16.90
N ARG A 344 1.75 15.22 -18.10
CA ARG A 344 1.59 14.38 -19.29
C ARG A 344 2.97 13.98 -19.79
N ILE A 345 3.12 12.70 -20.12
CA ILE A 345 4.32 12.12 -20.70
C ILE A 345 4.07 11.93 -22.19
N THR A 346 4.98 12.46 -23.01
CA THR A 346 4.97 12.42 -24.47
C THR A 346 6.36 12.04 -24.96
N TYR A 347 6.47 11.53 -26.18
CA TYR A 347 7.77 11.13 -26.73
C TYR A 347 8.60 12.37 -27.11
N GLU A 348 7.96 13.47 -27.51
CA GLU A 348 8.60 14.66 -28.08
C GLU A 348 9.06 15.67 -27.01
N SER A 349 8.26 15.88 -25.97
CA SER A 349 8.48 16.97 -25.01
C SER A 349 8.97 16.52 -23.64
N THR A 350 9.01 15.21 -23.37
CA THR A 350 9.48 14.68 -22.09
C THR A 350 10.96 14.30 -22.18
N PRO A 351 11.81 14.66 -21.19
CA PRO A 351 13.20 14.23 -21.16
C PRO A 351 13.35 12.70 -21.27
N ALA A 352 14.32 12.26 -22.07
CA ALA A 352 14.58 10.84 -22.31
C ALA A 352 14.87 10.06 -21.02
N SER A 353 15.50 10.68 -20.03
CA SER A 353 15.76 10.09 -18.71
C SER A 353 14.47 9.68 -17.97
N ILE A 354 13.39 10.45 -18.10
CA ILE A 354 12.09 10.14 -17.51
C ILE A 354 11.39 9.04 -18.31
N ILE A 355 11.47 9.10 -19.65
CA ILE A 355 10.91 8.08 -20.54
C ILE A 355 11.58 6.71 -20.28
N GLU A 356 12.90 6.68 -20.14
CA GLU A 356 13.66 5.48 -19.80
C GLU A 356 13.21 4.91 -18.45
N GLN A 357 13.01 5.76 -17.43
CA GLN A 357 12.49 5.30 -16.15
C GLN A 357 11.09 4.68 -16.26
N ILE A 358 10.20 5.28 -17.05
CA ILE A 358 8.85 4.72 -17.29
C ILE A 358 8.96 3.36 -18.00
N ALA A 359 9.82 3.30 -19.02
CA ALA A 359 10.07 2.09 -19.80
C ALA A 359 10.60 0.93 -18.93
N LEU A 360 11.60 1.21 -18.09
CA LEU A 360 12.22 0.22 -17.20
C LEU A 360 11.30 -0.20 -16.05
N LYS A 361 10.46 0.72 -15.55
CA LYS A 361 9.64 0.46 -14.36
C LYS A 361 8.24 -0.07 -14.68
N GLU A 362 7.83 -0.13 -15.95
CA GLU A 362 6.52 -0.65 -16.39
C GLU A 362 6.27 -2.07 -15.88
N ALA A 363 5.38 -2.17 -14.88
CA ALA A 363 5.19 -3.35 -14.07
C ALA A 363 3.96 -4.18 -14.44
N VAL A 364 3.11 -3.72 -15.36
CA VAL A 364 1.90 -4.42 -15.82
C VAL A 364 2.22 -5.13 -17.13
N HIS A 365 2.53 -4.38 -18.19
CA HIS A 365 2.79 -4.88 -19.54
C HIS A 365 4.19 -4.47 -20.00
N PRO A 366 5.23 -5.31 -19.82
CA PRO A 366 6.59 -5.00 -20.24
C PRO A 366 6.66 -4.52 -21.69
N LEU A 367 7.54 -3.56 -21.97
CA LEU A 367 7.73 -3.05 -23.33
C LEU A 367 8.35 -4.11 -24.23
N ARG A 368 7.84 -4.19 -25.46
CA ARG A 368 8.32 -5.13 -26.49
C ARG A 368 9.47 -4.55 -27.31
N SER A 369 9.41 -3.24 -27.60
CA SER A 369 10.37 -2.52 -28.45
C SER A 369 10.28 -1.01 -28.22
N LEU A 370 11.18 -0.24 -28.84
CA LEU A 370 11.07 1.22 -28.87
C LEU A 370 9.82 1.69 -29.63
N ASP A 371 9.39 0.96 -30.66
CA ASP A 371 8.17 1.29 -31.38
C ASP A 371 6.92 1.07 -30.51
N ASP A 372 6.88 0.00 -29.69
CA ASP A 372 5.83 -0.18 -28.68
C ASP A 372 5.78 1.03 -27.71
N LEU A 373 6.94 1.53 -27.28
CA LEU A 373 7.00 2.73 -26.44
C LEU A 373 6.46 3.98 -27.15
N ARG A 374 6.86 4.21 -28.41
CA ARG A 374 6.35 5.32 -29.23
C ARG A 374 4.83 5.23 -29.39
N THR A 375 4.31 4.05 -29.73
CA THR A 375 2.87 3.81 -29.83
C THR A 375 2.17 4.13 -28.51
N ARG A 376 2.70 3.70 -27.36
CA ARG A 376 2.11 3.96 -26.02
C ARG A 376 2.15 5.42 -25.59
N LEU A 377 2.97 6.25 -26.22
CA LEU A 377 3.06 7.70 -25.98
C LEU A 377 2.46 8.54 -27.12
N GLY A 378 2.03 7.88 -28.20
CA GLY A 378 1.57 8.49 -29.43
C GLY A 378 0.07 8.84 -29.46
N PRO A 379 -0.50 9.01 -30.66
CA PRO A 379 -1.93 9.28 -30.86
C PRO A 379 -2.82 8.19 -30.26
N ASN A 380 -4.03 8.55 -29.82
CA ASN A 380 -4.97 7.64 -29.14
C ASN A 380 -4.43 6.95 -27.86
N ARG A 381 -3.27 7.40 -27.37
CA ARG A 381 -2.69 7.03 -26.09
C ARG A 381 -2.39 8.27 -25.27
N ARG A 382 -2.49 8.13 -23.97
CA ARG A 382 -2.03 9.14 -23.01
C ARG A 382 -1.26 8.44 -21.91
N CYS A 383 -0.15 9.02 -21.51
CA CYS A 383 0.58 8.62 -20.31
C CYS A 383 0.65 9.82 -19.37
N TYR A 384 0.33 9.60 -18.10
CA TYR A 384 0.45 10.62 -17.07
C TYR A 384 1.22 10.07 -15.89
N ALA A 385 2.00 10.93 -15.23
CA ALA A 385 2.74 10.55 -14.04
C ALA A 385 2.68 11.65 -12.97
N PHE A 386 2.71 11.22 -11.70
CA PHE A 386 2.89 12.13 -10.57
C PHE A 386 4.37 12.33 -10.25
N PHE A 387 4.72 13.59 -10.00
CA PHE A 387 6.03 14.05 -9.54
C PHE A 387 5.88 14.80 -8.22
N HIS A 388 6.92 14.77 -7.38
CA HIS A 388 6.97 15.63 -6.19
C HIS A 388 7.86 16.85 -6.50
N PRO A 389 7.32 18.07 -6.47
CA PRO A 389 8.00 19.28 -6.94
C PRO A 389 9.22 19.67 -6.09
N SER A 390 9.33 19.16 -4.86
CA SER A 390 10.44 19.54 -3.95
C SER A 390 11.44 18.42 -3.64
N PHE A 391 11.08 17.14 -3.80
CA PHE A 391 11.92 16.04 -3.33
C PHE A 391 12.38 15.13 -4.47
N LEU A 392 11.55 14.94 -5.49
CA LEU A 392 11.73 13.93 -6.53
C LEU A 392 11.28 14.53 -7.88
N LEU A 393 12.04 15.52 -8.35
CA LEU A 393 11.69 16.41 -9.49
C LEU A 393 11.55 15.68 -10.84
N GLU A 394 12.46 14.75 -11.11
CA GLU A 394 12.54 13.98 -12.36
C GLU A 394 12.29 12.48 -12.15
N GLU A 395 11.66 12.12 -11.03
CA GLU A 395 11.34 10.73 -10.70
C GLU A 395 9.83 10.53 -10.68
N PRO A 396 9.24 9.86 -11.69
CA PRO A 396 7.83 9.55 -11.67
C PRO A 396 7.54 8.62 -10.49
N LEU A 397 6.58 8.96 -9.64
CA LEU A 397 6.23 8.20 -8.43
C LEU A 397 5.19 7.11 -8.71
N VAL A 398 4.24 7.46 -9.56
CA VAL A 398 3.21 6.59 -10.10
C VAL A 398 2.87 7.12 -11.48
N PHE A 399 2.73 6.22 -12.44
CA PHE A 399 2.30 6.58 -13.79
C PHE A 399 1.19 5.66 -14.27
N VAL A 400 0.44 6.16 -15.23
CA VAL A 400 -0.72 5.48 -15.81
C VAL A 400 -0.72 5.64 -17.32
N HIS A 401 -0.89 4.52 -18.02
CA HIS A 401 -1.17 4.51 -19.44
C HIS A 401 -2.67 4.36 -19.70
N VAL A 402 -3.16 5.19 -20.62
CA VAL A 402 -4.56 5.29 -21.00
C VAL A 402 -4.69 5.10 -22.51
N ALA A 403 -5.60 4.24 -22.94
CA ALA A 403 -6.03 4.15 -24.33
C ALA A 403 -7.34 4.94 -24.51
N LEU A 404 -7.38 5.76 -25.55
CA LEU A 404 -8.57 6.54 -25.92
C LEU A 404 -9.28 5.80 -27.04
N MET A 405 -10.52 5.37 -26.79
CA MET A 405 -11.33 4.58 -27.71
C MET A 405 -12.65 5.31 -28.01
N GLU A 406 -13.27 4.96 -29.14
CA GLU A 406 -14.50 5.62 -29.59
C GLU A 406 -15.70 5.21 -28.76
N ASN A 407 -16.23 3.99 -28.94
CA ASN A 407 -17.48 3.58 -28.30
C ASN A 407 -17.43 2.17 -27.67
N CYS A 408 -16.26 1.52 -27.61
CA CYS A 408 -16.14 0.16 -27.10
C CYS A 408 -15.24 0.06 -25.86
N ILE A 409 -15.69 -0.73 -24.88
CA ILE A 409 -14.86 -1.15 -23.74
C ILE A 409 -14.10 -2.42 -24.17
N PRO A 410 -12.76 -2.41 -24.21
CA PRO A 410 -11.98 -3.54 -24.69
C PRO A 410 -12.08 -4.72 -23.73
N CYS A 411 -12.02 -5.92 -24.28
CA CYS A 411 -11.93 -7.16 -23.51
C CYS A 411 -10.50 -7.74 -23.52
N SER A 412 -9.62 -7.30 -24.41
CA SER A 412 -8.23 -7.76 -24.48
C SER A 412 -7.22 -6.63 -24.71
N MET A 413 -5.94 -6.92 -24.44
CA MET A 413 -4.84 -6.03 -24.85
C MET A 413 -4.71 -5.95 -26.37
N GLU A 414 -5.11 -7.01 -27.08
CA GLU A 414 -5.11 -7.04 -28.54
C GLU A 414 -6.13 -6.05 -29.13
N ASP A 415 -7.29 -5.86 -28.49
CA ASP A 415 -8.27 -4.85 -28.91
C ASP A 415 -7.69 -3.44 -28.84
N ILE A 416 -6.93 -3.17 -27.77
CA ILE A 416 -6.27 -1.88 -27.55
C ILE A 416 -5.21 -1.64 -28.63
N ASP A 417 -4.38 -2.65 -28.93
CA ASP A 417 -3.33 -2.56 -29.95
C ASP A 417 -3.93 -2.41 -31.36
N LYS A 418 -4.93 -3.22 -31.73
CA LYS A 418 -5.61 -3.17 -33.04
C LYS A 418 -6.33 -1.85 -33.31
N PHE A 419 -6.89 -1.23 -32.27
CA PHE A 419 -7.56 0.06 -32.44
C PHE A 419 -6.55 1.17 -32.79
N THR A 420 -5.33 1.11 -32.25
CA THR A 420 -4.33 2.13 -32.51
C THR A 420 -3.74 2.06 -33.91
N THR A 421 -3.48 0.86 -34.41
CA THR A 421 -2.87 0.70 -35.73
C THR A 421 -3.79 1.06 -36.90
N LYS A 422 -5.11 1.07 -36.68
CA LYS A 422 -6.10 1.39 -37.72
C LYS A 422 -6.35 2.89 -37.92
N ASN A 423 -6.10 3.70 -36.90
CA ASN A 423 -6.56 5.10 -36.83
C ASN A 423 -5.38 6.08 -36.65
N GLU A 424 -4.32 5.93 -37.45
CA GLU A 424 -3.17 6.84 -37.49
C GLU A 424 -3.41 8.11 -38.36
N GLY A 425 -4.68 8.41 -38.73
CA GLY A 425 -5.04 9.59 -39.54
C GLY A 425 -5.28 10.86 -38.72
N GLU A 426 -4.69 11.99 -39.13
CA GLU A 426 -4.78 13.29 -38.45
C GLU A 426 -6.12 14.02 -38.69
N GLY A 427 -6.63 14.71 -37.65
CA GLY A 427 -7.39 15.96 -37.83
C GLY A 427 -8.80 16.03 -37.24
N GLU A 428 -9.65 15.02 -37.40
CA GLU A 428 -11.09 15.12 -37.04
C GLU A 428 -11.53 14.18 -35.88
N GLU A 429 -10.66 13.26 -35.44
CA GLU A 429 -11.03 12.12 -34.59
C GLU A 429 -11.12 12.38 -33.07
N GLU A 430 -10.54 13.46 -32.55
CA GLU A 430 -10.49 13.67 -31.09
C GLU A 430 -11.88 13.85 -30.47
N ARG A 431 -12.87 14.34 -31.24
CA ARG A 431 -14.26 14.49 -30.77
C ARG A 431 -15.01 13.16 -30.62
N ASN A 432 -14.54 12.09 -31.26
CA ASN A 432 -15.24 10.80 -31.27
C ASN A 432 -14.81 9.86 -30.14
N LYS A 433 -13.78 10.21 -29.37
CA LYS A 433 -13.28 9.37 -28.26
C LYS A 433 -14.21 9.50 -27.05
N LYS A 434 -14.96 8.44 -26.72
CA LYS A 434 -15.89 8.42 -25.56
C LYS A 434 -15.46 7.52 -24.43
N VAL A 435 -14.47 6.64 -24.65
CA VAL A 435 -14.02 5.65 -23.67
C VAL A 435 -12.53 5.85 -23.35
N ALA A 436 -12.20 6.09 -22.09
CA ALA A 436 -10.84 6.10 -21.57
C ALA A 436 -10.55 4.79 -20.83
N VAL A 437 -9.55 4.05 -21.30
CA VAL A 437 -9.17 2.73 -20.78
C VAL A 437 -7.83 2.81 -20.06
N PHE A 438 -7.83 2.72 -18.74
CA PHE A 438 -6.63 2.62 -17.92
C PHE A 438 -6.10 1.18 -17.96
N TYR A 439 -5.12 0.89 -18.82
CA TYR A 439 -4.61 -0.46 -19.04
C TYR A 439 -3.29 -0.76 -18.32
N SER A 440 -2.59 0.27 -17.84
CA SER A 440 -1.43 0.09 -16.95
C SER A 440 -1.40 1.17 -15.89
N ILE A 441 -1.24 0.79 -14.63
CA ILE A 441 -0.99 1.70 -13.50
C ILE A 441 0.20 1.13 -12.72
N THR A 442 1.29 1.87 -12.69
CA THR A 442 2.55 1.42 -12.11
C THR A 442 3.01 2.37 -11.02
N SER A 443 3.22 1.84 -9.82
CA SER A 443 3.92 2.53 -8.73
C SER A 443 5.41 2.23 -8.84
N THR A 444 6.24 3.26 -8.96
CA THR A 444 7.67 3.10 -9.23
C THR A 444 8.50 2.84 -7.98
N GLN A 445 8.02 3.32 -6.83
CA GLN A 445 8.73 3.26 -5.55
C GLN A 445 8.08 2.23 -4.60
N PRO A 446 8.68 1.05 -4.36
CA PRO A 446 8.13 0.03 -3.44
C PRO A 446 7.96 0.55 -2.01
N GLY A 447 8.82 1.49 -1.60
CA GLY A 447 8.79 2.20 -0.34
C GLY A 447 7.65 3.19 -0.20
N LEU A 448 6.93 3.54 -1.28
CA LEU A 448 5.68 4.34 -1.23
C LEU A 448 4.42 3.48 -1.29
N SER A 449 4.54 2.15 -1.44
CA SER A 449 3.40 1.25 -1.48
C SER A 449 2.45 1.43 -0.28
N GLY A 450 1.17 1.61 -0.56
CA GLY A 450 0.13 1.84 0.44
C GLY A 450 0.01 3.31 0.90
N VAL A 451 0.85 4.21 0.41
CA VAL A 451 0.56 5.65 0.37
C VAL A 451 -0.46 5.87 -0.75
N ASP A 452 -1.49 6.69 -0.52
CA ASP A 452 -2.69 6.76 -1.38
C ASP A 452 -2.50 7.49 -2.73
N LEU A 453 -1.31 7.41 -3.33
CA LEU A 453 -0.94 8.06 -4.59
C LEU A 453 -1.90 7.71 -5.74
N GLY A 454 -2.22 6.42 -5.91
CA GLY A 454 -2.97 5.96 -7.07
C GLY A 454 -4.46 6.36 -7.09
N ASN A 455 -5.08 6.61 -5.93
CA ASN A 455 -6.48 7.08 -5.88
C ASN A 455 -6.58 8.48 -6.49
N PHE A 456 -5.71 9.38 -6.04
CA PHE A 456 -5.66 10.75 -6.52
C PHE A 456 -5.18 10.84 -7.97
N LEU A 457 -4.31 9.92 -8.41
CA LEU A 457 -3.83 9.87 -9.79
C LEU A 457 -5.00 9.70 -10.76
N LEU A 458 -5.82 8.67 -10.54
CA LEU A 458 -6.94 8.38 -11.44
C LEU A 458 -7.94 9.52 -11.46
N LYS A 459 -8.31 10.09 -10.30
CA LYS A 459 -9.24 11.23 -10.24
C LYS A 459 -8.71 12.44 -11.02
N ARG A 460 -7.43 12.81 -10.84
CA ARG A 460 -6.85 13.93 -11.59
C ARG A 460 -6.71 13.66 -13.09
N VAL A 461 -6.33 12.44 -13.48
CA VAL A 461 -6.23 12.08 -14.89
C VAL A 461 -7.62 12.09 -15.55
N VAL A 462 -8.64 11.59 -14.85
CA VAL A 462 -10.04 11.69 -15.28
C VAL A 462 -10.43 13.16 -15.50
N ASP A 463 -10.13 14.05 -14.56
CA ASP A 463 -10.47 15.48 -14.67
C ASP A 463 -9.79 16.13 -15.88
N VAL A 464 -8.50 15.82 -16.11
CA VAL A 464 -7.76 16.28 -17.30
C VAL A 464 -8.39 15.73 -18.57
N LEU A 465 -8.68 14.44 -18.63
CA LEU A 465 -9.27 13.81 -19.81
C LEU A 465 -10.67 14.35 -20.12
N LYS A 466 -11.51 14.63 -19.11
CA LYS A 466 -12.82 15.26 -19.32
C LYS A 466 -12.70 16.68 -19.85
N LYS A 467 -11.67 17.42 -19.43
CA LYS A 467 -11.40 18.77 -19.92
C LYS A 467 -10.92 18.75 -21.37
N ASP A 468 -10.03 17.80 -21.69
CA ASP A 468 -9.44 17.67 -23.03
C ASP A 468 -10.44 17.05 -24.02
N PHE A 469 -11.33 16.17 -23.56
CA PHE A 469 -12.29 15.43 -24.39
C PHE A 469 -13.73 15.57 -23.83
N VAL A 470 -14.48 16.52 -24.36
CA VAL A 470 -15.83 16.88 -23.88
C VAL A 470 -16.83 15.73 -23.99
N ASN A 471 -16.69 14.85 -25.00
CA ASN A 471 -17.57 13.70 -25.23
C ASN A 471 -17.14 12.43 -24.48
N MET A 472 -16.16 12.53 -23.57
CA MET A 472 -15.65 11.40 -22.80
C MET A 472 -16.62 11.01 -21.69
N GLU A 473 -17.28 9.87 -21.83
CA GLU A 473 -18.34 9.41 -20.94
C GLU A 473 -17.88 8.25 -20.05
N THR A 474 -17.13 7.32 -20.61
CA THR A 474 -16.81 6.04 -19.96
C THR A 474 -15.36 5.99 -19.53
N PHE A 475 -15.15 5.70 -18.25
CA PHE A 475 -13.83 5.51 -17.65
C PHE A 475 -13.76 4.10 -17.10
N VAL A 476 -12.84 3.31 -17.62
CA VAL A 476 -12.76 1.88 -17.33
C VAL A 476 -11.31 1.43 -17.31
N THR A 477 -11.02 0.35 -16.62
CA THR A 477 -9.68 -0.24 -16.62
C THR A 477 -9.68 -1.53 -17.43
N LEU A 478 -8.49 -1.98 -17.82
CA LEU A 478 -8.25 -3.37 -18.20
C LEU A 478 -7.14 -3.88 -17.28
N SER A 479 -7.52 -4.50 -16.17
CA SER A 479 -6.62 -4.76 -15.05
C SER A 479 -6.24 -6.24 -14.92
N PRO A 480 -4.99 -6.59 -14.56
CA PRO A 480 -4.55 -7.97 -14.40
C PRO A 480 -5.04 -8.59 -13.08
N LEU A 481 -4.89 -9.92 -12.98
CA LEU A 481 -5.17 -10.74 -11.79
C LEU A 481 -3.90 -11.45 -11.27
N PRO A 482 -2.91 -10.72 -10.72
CA PRO A 482 -1.52 -11.20 -10.56
C PRO A 482 -1.32 -12.45 -9.68
N ARG A 483 -2.29 -12.80 -8.83
CA ARG A 483 -2.17 -13.92 -7.88
C ARG A 483 -3.25 -14.98 -8.04
N PHE A 484 -4.06 -14.91 -9.10
CA PHE A 484 -5.18 -15.81 -9.29
C PHE A 484 -4.73 -17.27 -9.47
N ARG A 485 -3.75 -17.52 -10.36
CA ARG A 485 -3.19 -18.87 -10.56
C ARG A 485 -2.65 -19.46 -9.26
N LYS A 486 -1.82 -18.69 -8.54
CA LYS A 486 -1.24 -19.11 -7.24
C LYS A 486 -2.32 -19.43 -6.20
N TRP A 487 -3.42 -18.70 -6.20
CA TRP A 487 -4.55 -18.98 -5.31
C TRP A 487 -5.22 -20.31 -5.67
N VAL A 488 -5.49 -20.57 -6.96
CA VAL A 488 -6.07 -21.85 -7.42
C VAL A 488 -5.14 -23.01 -7.08
N GLU A 489 -3.85 -22.92 -7.43
CA GLU A 489 -2.84 -23.93 -7.08
C GLU A 489 -2.78 -24.20 -5.58
N GLY A 490 -2.85 -23.14 -4.75
CA GLY A 490 -2.89 -23.24 -3.31
C GLY A 490 -4.13 -23.99 -2.80
N LYS A 491 -5.31 -23.72 -3.37
CA LYS A 491 -6.57 -24.39 -3.02
C LYS A 491 -6.55 -25.88 -3.41
N VAL A 492 -6.05 -26.23 -4.60
CA VAL A 492 -5.89 -27.63 -5.02
C VAL A 492 -4.94 -28.37 -4.08
N LYS A 493 -3.77 -27.80 -3.76
CA LYS A 493 -2.82 -28.41 -2.83
C LYS A 493 -3.39 -28.62 -1.42
N GLN A 494 -4.27 -27.72 -0.95
CA GLN A 494 -4.95 -27.86 0.34
C GLN A 494 -5.97 -29.02 0.33
N GLN A 495 -6.71 -29.21 -0.76
CA GLN A 495 -7.67 -30.31 -0.89
C GLN A 495 -6.97 -31.67 -0.88
N MET A 496 -5.83 -31.80 -1.58
CA MET A 496 -5.04 -33.05 -1.59
C MET A 496 -4.51 -33.43 -0.20
N LYS A 497 -4.07 -32.45 0.60
CA LYS A 497 -3.61 -32.71 1.98
C LYS A 497 -4.73 -33.23 2.87
N LYS A 498 -5.94 -32.65 2.76
CA LYS A 498 -7.12 -33.11 3.51
C LYS A 498 -7.54 -34.54 3.09
N GLY A 499 -7.45 -34.87 1.80
CA GLY A 499 -7.74 -36.22 1.30
C GLY A 499 -6.76 -37.29 1.82
N ASN A 500 -5.46 -36.97 1.90
CA ASN A 500 -4.45 -37.89 2.42
C ASN A 500 -4.50 -38.05 3.95
N GLU A 501 -4.83 -36.98 4.70
CA GLU A 501 -5.03 -37.07 6.15
C GLU A 501 -6.32 -37.81 6.53
N GLY A 502 -7.36 -37.75 5.68
CA GLY A 502 -8.60 -38.54 5.83
C GLY A 502 -8.39 -40.03 5.56
N ARG A 503 -7.59 -40.39 4.55
CA ARG A 503 -7.22 -41.79 4.26
C ARG A 503 -6.37 -42.45 5.35
N ALA A 504 -5.69 -41.68 6.18
CA ALA A 504 -4.89 -42.17 7.31
C ALA A 504 -5.69 -42.28 8.63
N LYS A 505 -6.98 -41.93 8.63
CA LYS A 505 -7.85 -41.92 9.82
C LYS A 505 -9.16 -42.73 9.65
N ASP A 506 -9.16 -43.71 8.77
CA ASP A 506 -10.16 -44.77 8.80
C ASP A 506 -9.71 -45.88 9.76
N ASP A 507 -9.66 -45.53 11.06
CA ASP A 507 -10.01 -46.47 12.11
C ASP A 507 -10.57 -45.67 13.31
N ASN A 508 -11.90 -45.79 13.48
CA ASN A 508 -12.72 -45.31 14.59
C ASN A 508 -12.54 -43.86 15.08
N THR A 509 -13.43 -42.95 14.66
CA THR A 509 -14.43 -42.30 15.55
C THR A 509 -15.21 -41.22 14.80
N LYS A 510 -16.53 -41.42 14.67
CA LYS A 510 -17.48 -40.39 14.22
C LYS A 510 -17.67 -39.38 15.36
N THR A 511 -17.09 -38.19 15.25
CA THR A 511 -17.56 -37.02 15.99
C THR A 511 -18.00 -35.94 15.03
N VAL A 512 -19.31 -35.71 15.03
CA VAL A 512 -20.00 -34.65 14.29
C VAL A 512 -19.65 -33.32 14.97
N SER A 513 -18.86 -32.49 14.29
CA SER A 513 -18.73 -31.07 14.64
C SER A 513 -19.35 -30.24 13.52
N SER A 514 -20.55 -29.75 13.81
CA SER A 514 -21.32 -28.82 12.99
C SER A 514 -20.69 -27.43 13.04
N SER A 515 -19.81 -27.13 12.09
CA SER A 515 -19.47 -25.74 11.76
C SER A 515 -19.96 -25.44 10.35
N LYS A 516 -20.78 -24.40 10.24
CA LYS A 516 -21.28 -23.81 8.99
C LYS A 516 -20.10 -23.36 8.11
N PHE A 517 -19.48 -24.27 7.36
CA PHE A 517 -18.48 -23.94 6.34
C PHE A 517 -19.20 -23.82 5.00
N VAL A 518 -19.16 -22.62 4.44
CA VAL A 518 -19.41 -22.38 3.02
C VAL A 518 -18.53 -23.33 2.22
N ASP A 519 -19.13 -24.06 1.29
CA ASP A 519 -18.53 -25.11 0.46
C ASP A 519 -17.08 -24.78 0.00
N ASP A 520 -16.09 -25.42 0.63
CA ASP A 520 -14.64 -25.25 0.36
C ASP A 520 -14.20 -26.10 -0.86
N THR A 521 -15.14 -26.74 -1.56
CA THR A 521 -14.86 -27.43 -2.82
C THR A 521 -14.63 -26.42 -3.95
N LEU A 522 -13.59 -26.65 -4.76
CA LEU A 522 -13.17 -25.73 -5.83
C LEU A 522 -14.05 -25.91 -7.06
N PHE A 523 -14.37 -27.16 -7.37
CA PHE A 523 -15.21 -27.61 -8.46
C PHE A 523 -16.48 -28.25 -7.91
N THR A 524 -17.62 -27.97 -8.54
CA THR A 524 -18.87 -28.67 -8.23
C THR A 524 -18.80 -30.11 -8.74
N LYS A 525 -19.68 -30.99 -8.25
CA LYS A 525 -19.76 -32.39 -8.74
C LYS A 525 -19.98 -32.45 -10.26
N LYS A 526 -20.82 -31.55 -10.79
CA LYS A 526 -21.08 -31.42 -12.24
C LYS A 526 -19.81 -31.05 -13.01
N GLU A 527 -19.09 -30.03 -12.55
CA GLU A 527 -17.84 -29.60 -13.19
C GLU A 527 -16.74 -30.66 -13.10
N LYS A 528 -16.64 -31.37 -11.97
CA LYS A 528 -15.70 -32.50 -11.85
C LYS A 528 -16.00 -33.56 -12.91
N LEU A 529 -17.27 -33.90 -13.14
CA LEU A 529 -17.68 -34.88 -14.14
C LEU A 529 -17.41 -34.39 -15.57
N GLU A 530 -17.65 -33.11 -15.87
CA GLU A 530 -17.32 -32.51 -17.16
C GLU A 530 -15.81 -32.51 -17.42
N LEU A 531 -15.01 -32.08 -16.44
CA LEU A 531 -13.55 -32.11 -16.51
C LEU A 531 -13.01 -33.54 -16.62
N GLN A 532 -13.55 -34.50 -15.88
CA GLN A 532 -13.13 -35.90 -15.94
C GLN A 532 -13.21 -36.46 -17.37
N LYS A 533 -14.29 -36.15 -18.10
CA LYS A 533 -14.50 -36.61 -19.48
C LYS A 533 -13.42 -36.07 -20.43
N VAL A 534 -13.07 -34.79 -20.30
CA VAL A 534 -12.12 -34.13 -21.21
C VAL A 534 -10.66 -34.41 -20.82
N LEU A 535 -10.38 -34.50 -19.52
CA LEU A 535 -9.04 -34.76 -18.97
C LEU A 535 -8.69 -36.25 -18.91
N LYS A 536 -9.66 -37.14 -19.19
CA LYS A 536 -9.51 -38.61 -19.14
C LYS A 536 -9.00 -39.12 -17.80
N CYS A 537 -9.57 -38.63 -16.69
CA CYS A 537 -9.20 -39.06 -15.34
C CYS A 537 -10.02 -40.28 -14.90
N SER A 538 -9.37 -41.23 -14.21
CA SER A 538 -10.03 -42.43 -13.66
C SER A 538 -11.01 -42.07 -12.54
N ASP A 539 -10.57 -41.25 -11.58
CA ASP A 539 -11.36 -40.88 -10.40
C ASP A 539 -11.69 -39.38 -10.34
N LEU A 540 -12.86 -39.04 -9.78
CA LEU A 540 -13.29 -37.65 -9.56
C LEU A 540 -12.42 -36.88 -8.54
N GLU A 541 -11.68 -37.60 -7.71
CA GLU A 541 -10.75 -37.01 -6.73
C GLU A 541 -9.41 -36.58 -7.37
N ASP A 542 -9.05 -37.14 -8.53
CA ASP A 542 -7.84 -36.76 -9.27
C ASP A 542 -8.04 -35.52 -10.17
N VAL A 543 -9.30 -35.17 -10.45
CA VAL A 543 -9.68 -34.07 -11.34
C VAL A 543 -8.99 -32.74 -10.99
N PRO A 544 -8.90 -32.30 -9.72
CA PRO A 544 -8.20 -31.06 -9.38
C PRO A 544 -6.72 -31.06 -9.77
N PHE A 545 -6.04 -32.20 -9.65
CA PHE A 545 -4.63 -32.34 -10.02
C PHE A 545 -4.45 -32.40 -11.54
N ALA A 546 -5.24 -33.22 -12.21
CA ALA A 546 -5.23 -33.32 -13.67
C ALA A 546 -5.58 -31.98 -14.33
N PHE A 547 -6.48 -31.19 -13.73
CA PHE A 547 -6.75 -29.83 -14.14
C PHE A 547 -5.48 -28.98 -14.11
N LEU A 548 -4.70 -28.98 -13.01
CA LEU A 548 -3.46 -28.21 -12.95
C LEU A 548 -2.44 -28.67 -14.00
N GLN A 549 -2.29 -29.98 -14.20
CA GLN A 549 -1.38 -30.55 -15.20
C GLN A 549 -1.78 -30.13 -16.62
N ALA A 550 -3.07 -30.16 -16.95
CA ALA A 550 -3.58 -29.68 -18.23
C ALA A 550 -3.32 -28.19 -18.42
N MET A 551 -3.49 -27.38 -17.36
CA MET A 551 -3.26 -25.93 -17.40
C MET A 551 -1.79 -25.53 -17.56
N GLU A 552 -0.83 -26.44 -17.28
CA GLU A 552 0.60 -26.22 -17.52
C GLU A 552 0.99 -26.37 -18.99
N ASN A 553 0.23 -27.15 -19.77
CA ASN A 553 0.51 -27.38 -21.18
C ASN A 553 -0.03 -26.22 -22.05
N PRO A 554 0.80 -25.48 -22.79
CA PRO A 554 0.31 -24.35 -23.59
C PRO A 554 -0.70 -24.69 -24.68
N LYS A 555 -0.80 -25.97 -25.07
CA LYS A 555 -1.71 -26.42 -26.14
C LYS A 555 -3.18 -26.07 -25.90
N TRP A 556 -3.64 -25.96 -24.65
CA TRP A 556 -5.07 -25.68 -24.38
C TRP A 556 -5.54 -24.28 -24.83
N TYR A 557 -4.61 -23.34 -25.09
CA TYR A 557 -4.95 -21.96 -25.52
C TYR A 557 -4.24 -21.49 -26.80
N ASN A 558 -3.20 -22.19 -27.26
CA ASN A 558 -2.50 -21.86 -28.51
C ASN A 558 -3.06 -22.73 -29.66
N ASP A 559 -3.90 -22.15 -30.52
CA ASP A 559 -4.38 -22.80 -31.75
C ASP A 559 -3.36 -22.67 -32.92
N ASN A 560 -2.20 -22.03 -32.68
CA ASN A 560 -1.22 -21.62 -33.70
C ASN A 560 -0.09 -22.63 -33.97
N SER A 561 -0.27 -23.93 -33.74
CA SER A 561 0.63 -24.90 -34.38
C SER A 561 0.23 -25.03 -35.85
N SER A 562 0.81 -24.16 -36.67
CA SER A 562 1.00 -24.38 -38.11
C SER A 562 2.07 -25.45 -38.39
N ASP A 563 2.16 -26.45 -37.51
CA ASP A 563 3.01 -27.62 -37.68
C ASP A 563 2.08 -28.76 -38.13
N GLU A 564 2.19 -29.02 -39.43
CA GLU A 564 1.87 -30.24 -40.17
C GLU A 564 0.79 -31.19 -39.60
N GLU A 565 -0.23 -31.37 -40.42
CA GLU A 565 -1.21 -32.45 -40.39
C GLU A 565 -0.56 -33.84 -40.21
N GLN A 566 -0.30 -34.25 -38.98
CA GLN A 566 -0.18 -35.66 -38.60
C GLN A 566 -0.85 -35.88 -37.25
N ASP A 567 -2.19 -35.93 -37.28
CA ASP A 567 -3.12 -36.62 -36.37
C ASP A 567 -4.38 -35.76 -36.16
N GLY A 568 -5.41 -36.01 -36.97
CA GLY A 568 -6.71 -35.32 -36.94
C GLY A 568 -7.55 -35.48 -35.66
N ASN A 569 -6.98 -36.01 -34.57
CA ASN A 569 -7.66 -36.32 -33.32
C ASN A 569 -7.27 -35.38 -32.14
N ASP A 570 -6.16 -34.62 -32.23
CA ASP A 570 -5.68 -33.76 -31.10
C ASP A 570 -6.31 -32.33 -31.10
N SER A 571 -6.64 -31.79 -32.28
CA SER A 571 -7.23 -30.44 -32.42
C SER A 571 -8.68 -30.36 -31.88
N THR A 572 -9.48 -31.41 -32.09
CA THR A 572 -10.87 -31.50 -31.60
C THR A 572 -10.92 -31.56 -30.07
N ASN A 573 -9.97 -32.29 -29.46
CA ASN A 573 -9.85 -32.41 -28.00
C ASN A 573 -9.41 -31.09 -27.35
N THR A 574 -8.48 -30.37 -27.98
CA THR A 574 -7.98 -29.07 -27.52
C THR A 574 -9.08 -28.00 -27.51
N LYS A 575 -9.89 -27.92 -28.57
CA LYS A 575 -11.05 -27.01 -28.63
C LYS A 575 -12.12 -27.36 -27.60
N SER A 576 -12.41 -28.64 -27.41
CA SER A 576 -13.34 -29.13 -26.37
C SER A 576 -12.86 -28.75 -24.96
N LEU A 577 -11.55 -28.85 -24.70
CA LEU A 577 -10.94 -28.47 -23.42
C LEU A 577 -11.06 -26.96 -23.18
N SER A 578 -10.70 -26.11 -24.14
CA SER A 578 -10.82 -24.65 -23.99
C SER A 578 -12.26 -24.20 -23.72
N LEU A 579 -13.24 -24.80 -24.40
CA LEU A 579 -14.67 -24.52 -24.19
C LEU A 579 -15.14 -24.93 -22.80
N THR A 580 -14.65 -26.05 -22.27
CA THR A 580 -14.97 -26.55 -20.92
C THR A 580 -14.31 -25.70 -19.83
N LEU A 581 -13.06 -25.28 -20.05
CA LEU A 581 -12.28 -24.51 -19.07
C LEU A 581 -12.80 -23.09 -18.87
N LYS A 582 -13.24 -22.41 -19.93
CA LYS A 582 -13.69 -21.02 -19.88
C LYS A 582 -14.72 -20.74 -18.76
N PRO A 583 -15.89 -21.41 -18.68
CA PRO A 583 -16.87 -21.13 -17.64
C PRO A 583 -16.34 -21.43 -16.23
N ILE A 584 -15.55 -22.50 -16.07
CA ILE A 584 -14.96 -22.90 -14.80
C ILE A 584 -13.96 -21.84 -14.31
N LEU A 585 -13.07 -21.39 -15.18
CA LEU A 585 -12.07 -20.38 -14.88
C LEU A 585 -12.70 -19.03 -14.52
N LEU A 586 -13.75 -18.61 -15.23
CA LEU A 586 -14.46 -17.37 -14.94
C LEU A 586 -15.26 -17.45 -13.63
N LYS A 587 -15.87 -18.60 -13.31
CA LYS A 587 -16.47 -18.86 -11.99
C LYS A 587 -15.44 -18.75 -10.86
N LEU A 588 -14.28 -19.39 -11.04
CA LEU A 588 -13.20 -19.34 -10.07
C LEU A 588 -12.64 -17.93 -9.89
N ALA A 589 -12.49 -17.17 -10.97
CA ALA A 589 -12.05 -15.77 -10.92
C ALA A 589 -13.09 -14.89 -10.18
N ALA A 590 -14.39 -15.09 -10.43
CA ALA A 590 -15.45 -14.40 -9.70
C ALA A 590 -15.43 -14.75 -8.20
N ARG A 591 -15.23 -16.03 -7.83
CA ARG A 591 -15.05 -16.46 -6.43
C ARG A 591 -13.84 -15.79 -5.80
N TYR A 592 -12.69 -15.79 -6.47
CA TYR A 592 -11.45 -15.19 -6.00
C TYR A 592 -11.59 -13.69 -5.72
N LEU A 593 -12.33 -12.96 -6.56
CA LEU A 593 -12.54 -11.52 -6.40
C LEU A 593 -13.57 -11.17 -5.33
N LEU A 594 -14.68 -11.93 -5.28
CA LEU A 594 -15.86 -11.56 -4.50
C LEU A 594 -15.93 -12.26 -3.14
N LYS A 595 -15.58 -13.56 -3.07
CA LYS A 595 -15.70 -14.38 -1.85
C LYS A 595 -14.40 -14.43 -1.04
N GLU A 596 -13.24 -14.49 -1.69
CA GLU A 596 -11.96 -14.63 -0.97
C GLU A 596 -11.51 -13.30 -0.35
N LYS A 597 -11.30 -13.31 0.97
CA LYS A 597 -10.94 -12.12 1.74
C LYS A 597 -9.68 -12.32 2.58
N HIS A 598 -8.96 -11.23 2.82
CA HIS A 598 -7.90 -11.14 3.82
C HIS A 598 -8.18 -9.94 4.73
N ARG A 599 -8.39 -10.20 6.04
CA ARG A 599 -8.79 -9.18 7.02
C ARG A 599 -10.03 -8.37 6.58
N GLY A 600 -11.06 -9.07 6.08
CA GLY A 600 -12.32 -8.48 5.63
C GLY A 600 -12.27 -7.73 4.29
N LYS A 601 -11.12 -7.66 3.62
CA LYS A 601 -10.95 -6.98 2.31
C LYS A 601 -10.67 -7.99 1.19
N PRO A 602 -10.89 -7.66 -0.09
CA PRO A 602 -10.55 -8.54 -1.21
C PRO A 602 -9.12 -9.06 -1.08
N LEU A 603 -8.95 -10.37 -1.32
CA LEU A 603 -7.65 -11.01 -1.32
C LEU A 603 -6.74 -10.41 -2.40
N ASP A 604 -7.31 -10.14 -3.58
CA ASP A 604 -6.59 -9.54 -4.69
C ASP A 604 -6.21 -8.07 -4.44
N GLY A 605 -4.94 -7.75 -4.68
CA GLY A 605 -4.39 -6.41 -4.45
C GLY A 605 -4.93 -5.36 -5.42
N VAL A 606 -5.15 -5.74 -6.67
CA VAL A 606 -5.62 -4.86 -7.76
C VAL A 606 -7.11 -4.59 -7.60
N ALA A 607 -7.90 -5.62 -7.29
CA ALA A 607 -9.31 -5.49 -6.96
C ALA A 607 -9.54 -4.55 -5.77
N LYS A 608 -8.79 -4.78 -4.68
CA LYS A 608 -8.81 -3.92 -3.50
C LYS A 608 -8.44 -2.48 -3.83
N PHE A 609 -7.51 -2.24 -4.76
CA PHE A 609 -7.11 -0.90 -5.18
C PHE A 609 -8.27 -0.18 -5.90
N HIS A 610 -8.87 -0.80 -6.93
CA HIS A 610 -9.91 -0.16 -7.72
C HIS A 610 -11.21 0.04 -6.93
N VAL A 611 -11.66 -0.98 -6.18
CA VAL A 611 -12.89 -0.88 -5.38
C VAL A 611 -12.75 0.16 -4.27
N ARG A 612 -11.56 0.27 -3.65
CA ARG A 612 -11.28 1.33 -2.68
C ARG A 612 -11.35 2.74 -3.30
N ASN A 613 -11.14 2.85 -4.60
CA ASN A 613 -11.27 4.11 -5.34
C ASN A 613 -12.71 4.32 -5.87
N GLY A 614 -13.69 3.52 -5.44
CA GLY A 614 -15.10 3.65 -5.82
C GLY A 614 -15.49 2.94 -7.12
N ALA A 615 -14.56 2.24 -7.77
CA ALA A 615 -14.86 1.54 -9.01
C ALA A 615 -15.75 0.31 -8.76
N GLU A 616 -16.67 0.07 -9.69
CA GLU A 616 -17.47 -1.16 -9.73
C GLU A 616 -16.73 -2.26 -10.51
N MET A 617 -16.89 -3.50 -10.08
CA MET A 617 -16.44 -4.67 -10.84
C MET A 617 -17.39 -4.90 -12.02
N TYR A 618 -16.93 -4.57 -13.22
CA TYR A 618 -17.79 -4.47 -14.40
C TYR A 618 -17.87 -5.80 -15.18
N ARG A 619 -16.72 -6.35 -15.59
CA ARG A 619 -16.66 -7.52 -16.48
C ARG A 619 -15.40 -8.34 -16.28
N LEU A 620 -15.53 -9.67 -16.30
CA LEU A 620 -14.39 -10.59 -16.44
C LEU A 620 -14.12 -10.86 -17.92
N ASN A 621 -12.85 -10.79 -18.31
CA ASN A 621 -12.42 -11.01 -19.68
C ASN A 621 -11.51 -12.24 -19.75
N TYR A 622 -11.95 -13.25 -20.51
CA TYR A 622 -11.21 -14.47 -20.77
C TYR A 622 -10.23 -14.27 -21.93
N MET A 623 -9.01 -14.81 -21.84
CA MET A 623 -7.95 -14.65 -22.87
C MET A 623 -7.66 -13.17 -23.22
N ALA A 624 -7.73 -12.30 -22.23
CA ALA A 624 -7.50 -10.87 -22.37
C ALA A 624 -6.00 -10.49 -22.47
N ASP A 625 -5.13 -11.27 -21.82
CA ASP A 625 -3.67 -11.10 -21.87
C ASP A 625 -2.99 -12.47 -22.03
N VAL A 626 -2.77 -12.87 -23.28
CA VAL A 626 -2.09 -14.12 -23.64
C VAL A 626 -0.55 -14.03 -23.57
N SER A 627 0.00 -12.93 -23.05
CA SER A 627 1.44 -12.84 -22.81
C SER A 627 1.89 -13.91 -21.80
N ARG A 628 3.17 -14.28 -21.85
CA ARG A 628 3.77 -15.21 -20.87
C ARG A 628 3.45 -14.82 -19.42
N LYS A 629 3.42 -13.51 -19.13
CA LYS A 629 3.10 -12.96 -17.82
C LYS A 629 1.62 -13.06 -17.48
N GLY A 630 0.73 -12.71 -18.41
CA GLY A 630 -0.72 -12.85 -18.23
C GLY A 630 -1.14 -14.31 -18.02
N MET A 631 -0.59 -15.22 -18.81
CA MET A 631 -0.82 -16.66 -18.66
C MET A 631 -0.27 -17.22 -17.34
N HIS A 632 0.91 -16.76 -16.92
CA HIS A 632 1.49 -17.15 -15.63
C HIS A 632 0.67 -16.63 -14.44
N ASN A 633 0.12 -15.41 -14.52
CA ASN A 633 -0.56 -14.78 -13.39
C ASN A 633 -2.01 -15.27 -13.20
N SER A 634 -2.74 -15.42 -14.30
CA SER A 634 -4.20 -15.62 -14.27
C SER A 634 -4.76 -16.42 -15.43
N TRP A 635 -3.92 -17.18 -16.15
CA TRP A 635 -4.32 -17.88 -17.37
C TRP A 635 -5.05 -16.96 -18.36
N GLY A 636 -4.51 -15.75 -18.51
CA GLY A 636 -4.99 -14.75 -19.45
C GLY A 636 -6.27 -14.02 -19.04
N ILE A 637 -6.78 -14.24 -17.82
CA ILE A 637 -7.97 -13.52 -17.35
C ILE A 637 -7.59 -12.11 -16.88
N MET A 638 -8.33 -11.11 -17.34
CA MET A 638 -8.29 -9.73 -16.86
C MET A 638 -9.69 -9.27 -16.43
N VAL A 639 -9.76 -8.11 -15.79
CA VAL A 639 -11.01 -7.54 -15.27
C VAL A 639 -11.14 -6.09 -15.72
N ASN A 640 -12.33 -5.71 -16.18
CA ASN A 640 -12.69 -4.31 -16.30
C ASN A 640 -13.27 -3.80 -14.98
N TYR A 641 -12.67 -2.75 -14.42
CA TYR A 641 -13.27 -1.95 -13.34
C TYR A 641 -13.79 -0.64 -13.92
N ARG A 642 -15.07 -0.32 -13.73
CA ARG A 642 -15.68 0.90 -14.29
C ARG A 642 -15.73 1.99 -13.22
N TYR A 643 -15.31 3.19 -13.59
CA TYR A 643 -15.40 4.40 -12.77
C TYR A 643 -16.65 5.18 -13.21
N CYS A 644 -17.75 5.03 -12.46
CA CYS A 644 -18.99 5.73 -12.75
C CYS A 644 -18.91 7.16 -12.19
N LEU A 645 -18.67 8.12 -13.07
CA LEU A 645 -18.48 9.54 -12.72
C LEU A 645 -19.76 10.35 -12.93
N ALA A 646 -20.92 9.71 -12.78
CA ALA A 646 -22.19 10.38 -12.95
C ALA A 646 -22.33 11.52 -11.92
N PRO A 647 -23.10 12.59 -12.23
CA PRO A 647 -23.23 13.76 -11.37
C PRO A 647 -23.89 13.47 -9.99
N ASP A 648 -24.38 12.26 -9.80
CA ASP A 648 -25.07 11.76 -8.61
C ASP A 648 -24.12 11.32 -7.47
N GLY A 649 -22.80 11.32 -7.70
CA GLY A 649 -21.81 10.98 -6.68
C GLY A 649 -21.69 9.49 -6.38
N VAL A 650 -22.09 8.62 -7.33
CA VAL A 650 -22.00 7.15 -7.19
C VAL A 650 -20.58 6.68 -6.86
N LEU A 651 -19.55 7.31 -7.43
CA LEU A 651 -18.16 6.94 -7.14
C LEU A 651 -17.82 7.13 -5.65
N GLU A 652 -18.17 8.29 -5.09
CA GLU A 652 -17.95 8.63 -3.68
C GLU A 652 -18.76 7.71 -2.76
N GLU A 653 -20.00 7.41 -3.12
CA GLU A 653 -20.85 6.50 -2.34
C GLU A 653 -20.27 5.08 -2.33
N ASN A 654 -19.84 4.55 -3.48
CA ASN A 654 -19.19 3.25 -3.57
C ASN A 654 -17.93 3.19 -2.69
N GLN A 655 -17.11 4.25 -2.73
CA GLN A 655 -15.93 4.36 -1.88
C GLN A 655 -16.31 4.32 -0.38
N LEU A 656 -17.30 5.12 0.03
CA LEU A 656 -17.75 5.18 1.43
C LEU A 656 -18.34 3.84 1.90
N GLN A 657 -19.14 3.17 1.06
CA GLN A 657 -19.74 1.88 1.38
C GLN A 657 -18.67 0.80 1.55
N TYR A 658 -17.68 0.77 0.65
CA TYR A 658 -16.56 -0.16 0.77
C TYR A 658 -15.73 0.09 2.04
N GLU A 659 -15.44 1.36 2.36
CA GLU A 659 -14.69 1.70 3.58
C GLU A 659 -15.44 1.35 4.87
N ARG A 660 -16.77 1.51 4.90
CA ARG A 660 -17.61 1.25 6.08
C ARG A 660 -17.98 -0.22 6.27
N THR A 661 -18.38 -0.88 5.20
CA THR A 661 -19.02 -2.21 5.25
C THR A 661 -18.23 -3.29 4.52
N GLY A 662 -17.23 -2.92 3.72
CA GLY A 662 -16.54 -3.84 2.82
C GLY A 662 -17.36 -4.25 1.60
N ARG A 663 -18.55 -3.66 1.38
CA ARG A 663 -19.40 -3.91 0.21
C ARG A 663 -18.66 -3.54 -1.07
N ILE A 664 -18.75 -4.42 -2.07
CA ILE A 664 -18.20 -4.23 -3.40
C ILE A 664 -19.37 -4.07 -4.35
N GLU A 665 -19.35 -3.04 -5.19
CA GLU A 665 -20.34 -2.88 -6.24
C GLU A 665 -19.96 -3.73 -7.46
N VAL A 666 -20.87 -4.58 -7.91
CA VAL A 666 -20.61 -5.65 -8.89
C VAL A 666 -21.70 -5.66 -9.95
N ARG A 667 -21.32 -5.68 -11.23
CA ARG A 667 -22.24 -5.78 -12.35
C ARG A 667 -22.44 -7.22 -12.80
N GLU A 668 -23.48 -7.43 -13.60
CA GLU A 668 -23.88 -8.73 -14.14
C GLU A 668 -22.74 -9.47 -14.87
N GLY A 669 -21.86 -8.73 -15.54
CA GLY A 669 -20.67 -9.27 -16.21
C GLY A 669 -19.71 -10.04 -15.30
N VAL A 670 -19.83 -9.89 -13.98
CA VAL A 670 -19.07 -10.63 -12.96
C VAL A 670 -20.00 -11.50 -12.11
N SER A 671 -21.13 -10.97 -11.63
CA SER A 671 -22.00 -11.70 -10.67
C SER A 671 -22.65 -12.94 -11.28
N LYS A 672 -22.94 -12.96 -12.59
CA LYS A 672 -23.51 -14.14 -13.27
C LYS A 672 -22.65 -15.39 -13.13
N TRP A 673 -21.34 -15.23 -12.98
CA TRP A 673 -20.41 -16.34 -12.79
C TRP A 673 -20.46 -16.96 -11.40
N LEU A 674 -21.14 -16.34 -10.43
CA LEU A 674 -21.40 -16.94 -9.11
C LEU A 674 -22.80 -17.54 -9.00
N ASN A 675 -23.78 -17.00 -9.73
CA ASN A 675 -25.20 -17.35 -9.57
C ASN A 675 -25.65 -18.55 -10.42
N ASN A 676 -24.79 -19.10 -11.28
CA ASN A 676 -25.14 -20.21 -12.17
C ASN A 676 -25.06 -21.62 -11.55
N ASN A 677 -24.93 -21.74 -10.22
CA ASN A 677 -25.00 -23.02 -9.52
C ASN A 677 -25.59 -22.80 -8.12
N ASP A 678 -26.91 -22.70 -8.05
CA ASP A 678 -27.76 -23.25 -6.98
C ASP A 678 -29.16 -23.39 -7.59
N GLY A 679 -29.29 -24.36 -8.50
CA GLY A 679 -30.59 -24.92 -8.84
C GLY A 679 -31.09 -25.68 -7.62
N ASP A 680 -31.78 -24.98 -6.73
CA ASP A 680 -32.85 -25.56 -5.94
C ASP A 680 -33.90 -26.10 -6.93
N ASP A 681 -33.72 -27.34 -7.38
CA ASP A 681 -34.84 -28.21 -7.70
C ASP A 681 -35.54 -28.52 -6.37
N VAL A 682 -36.32 -27.55 -5.88
CA VAL A 682 -37.43 -27.79 -4.96
C VAL A 682 -38.67 -27.99 -5.83
N LYS A 683 -38.97 -29.26 -6.08
CA LYS A 683 -40.34 -29.74 -6.16
C LYS A 683 -40.53 -30.84 -5.13
#